data_AF-A0AAD9ID61-F1
#
_entry.id   AF-A0AAD9ID61-F1
#
_cell.length_a   1.000
_cell.length_b   1.000
_cell.length_c   1.000
_cell.angle_alpha   90.00
_cell.angle_beta   90.00
_cell.angle_gamma   90.00
#
_symmetry.space_group_name_H-M   'P 1'
#
loop_
_entity.id
_entity.type
_entity.pdbx_description
1 polymer ?
#
loop_
_entity_poly.entity_id
_entity_poly.type
_entity_poly.pdbx_seq_one_letter_code
_entity_poly.pdbx_strand_id
1 'polypeptide(L)'
;MRGSGSSESDATRTPPSPLPVPRFVGAIDQGTTSSRFLIFDQHGAVVARSQLEFQQYYPEPGWHEHDPLELVASVEHCINAAVVDFEAQGHAAADIGAVGITNQRETTVVWDWTTGEPLHRALVWTDTRCAELVRKLKWRLGSADVTRLCGLPLSTYPSAAKLLWLLAHVPRVRDAYDAGRLAFGTVDAWLVYKLNGGLARNVLVTDPTNASRTMFMGLDALDYDDRLLDFFRLDRAKLHLPTIVRSSHPHAYGALASTVLKGAPITACLGDQSAALLGQKGFAPGTAKNTYGTGCFLLYNCGPRPVTSTHGLATTVAYDLGPAARMYALEGSIAVAGSSVKFISDNFGFVESPDRIGALAETVDDNGGVVFVTAFSGLFAPYWVDDARGTLFGLTAHTQKGHVARATLEATCFQTKAILDAMEKDSGHALTELAVDGGMCTSDLTMQTQADVIGIPVSRPAMAETTALGAAMAAGLAVGMWKSLTELEDVNTEGRTVFKPQIDQEKRDYMVGRWEKAVAMSRGWLSVPYQVYKVNGTVKNAAALAGTGGVSGVATFTGPSAVTYDFGKNVAGIVSFTTGAVDGPGEAIGFGFSESSLYISSEGSDATELVGIDELLWFPVSAGTFIAADKAHERGGFRYLSLYHNTSGSTDVTNLTVHFTAIPQVADDELGKYTGYFHCDDDKVNRVWYAGAYTCELCTIDPTAGNALPLLGTSFPPGQRAPLPWYVNYTITDGTSALVDGAKRDRLVWPGDMSIALPTIAVSTYYMDAVANSLTSLVTLQNASGALPYAGVPFYAMQGYLFSFTYHCYSLIAIYDHYLWTGDVDFLTANWAPFVRGLNFALTFVDSTGLADVSGSWADWLRNYMGGHNIEANAILYYTLTLGLELAALRNDSSQVASWTSHAATIKSVANTRLWDASANLYRDNDSLPLTSLHPQDGNAWAVLANLTLSPAQATQVSSALMARWGPFGPPAPEAGATVSPFISGFELQAHYVAGHGAAAVQLVRSMWADFLLDDARMTNSTLMEGYSTDGSLHYAPYADDARVSFAHGWASGPTSVLTMRAAGLQVRAAGGRLWRVAPDLAGLAGAVRAGFATRVGRFACAAAAAPDGSGYAFNFTTPPGTTGSVGVVRAAAARHVTICGGGLAAPRTEVVPAGGPGERFVLDGLSGGDYQVVVVDGGGVPSCDGRIVVANR
;
A
#
# COMPACT_ATOMS: atom_id res chain seq x y z
N MET A 1 11.51 -20.20 41.72
CA MET A 1 12.25 -20.56 42.95
C MET A 1 12.34 -19.33 43.84
N ARG A 2 12.02 -19.45 45.13
CA ARG A 2 12.09 -18.37 46.13
C ARG A 2 13.53 -18.24 46.67
N GLY A 3 13.99 -17.02 46.88
CA GLY A 3 15.13 -16.66 47.75
C GLY A 3 14.96 -15.19 48.16
N SER A 4 14.31 -14.94 49.30
CA SER A 4 14.87 -14.75 50.65
C SER A 4 15.47 -13.35 50.84
N GLY A 5 14.65 -12.47 51.41
CA GLY A 5 15.08 -11.16 51.91
C GLY A 5 15.82 -11.27 53.25
N SER A 6 16.76 -10.36 53.44
CA SER A 6 17.39 -10.04 54.72
C SER A 6 17.22 -8.54 54.98
N SER A 7 16.55 -8.22 56.08
CA SER A 7 16.39 -6.89 56.65
C SER A 7 17.50 -6.59 57.64
N GLU A 8 18.18 -5.45 57.51
CA GLU A 8 18.89 -4.74 58.59
C GLU A 8 18.95 -3.24 58.17
N SER A 9 18.09 -2.41 58.77
CA SER A 9 18.41 -1.42 59.81
C SER A 9 19.20 -0.20 59.31
N ASP A 10 18.48 0.90 59.02
CA ASP A 10 19.08 2.24 58.97
C ASP A 10 18.19 3.21 59.76
N ALA A 11 18.45 3.27 61.07
CA ALA A 11 17.96 4.33 61.93
C ALA A 11 19.17 5.18 62.34
N THR A 12 19.10 6.46 61.97
CA THR A 12 19.91 7.64 62.35
C THR A 12 20.80 8.22 61.25
N ARG A 13 20.18 8.75 60.19
CA ARG A 13 20.69 9.92 59.47
C ARG A 13 19.69 11.05 59.63
N THR A 14 20.12 12.13 60.27
CA THR A 14 19.45 13.44 60.21
C THR A 14 19.08 13.75 58.76
N PRO A 15 17.84 14.20 58.46
CA PRO A 15 17.46 14.56 57.11
C PRO A 15 18.43 15.63 56.60
N PRO A 16 18.91 15.55 55.36
CA PRO A 16 19.67 16.65 54.78
C PRO A 16 18.82 17.92 54.90
N SER A 17 19.44 19.03 55.30
CA SER A 17 18.82 20.35 55.25
C SER A 17 18.10 20.50 53.91
N PRO A 18 16.84 20.98 53.86
CA PRO A 18 16.15 21.17 52.60
C PRO A 18 17.05 22.01 51.69
N LEU A 19 17.33 21.48 50.50
CA LEU A 19 17.99 22.24 49.45
C LEU A 19 17.20 23.55 49.26
N PRO A 20 17.87 24.71 49.10
CA PRO A 20 17.16 25.93 48.76
C PRO A 20 16.31 25.66 47.51
N VAL A 21 15.01 25.99 47.57
CA VAL A 21 14.13 25.88 46.39
C VAL A 21 14.76 26.74 45.29
N PRO A 22 15.09 26.15 44.12
CA PRO A 22 15.80 26.88 43.09
C PRO A 22 14.94 28.00 42.53
N ARG A 23 15.56 29.17 42.33
CA ARG A 23 14.88 30.39 41.86
C ARG A 23 14.78 30.47 40.34
N PHE A 24 15.66 29.76 39.62
CA PHE A 24 15.72 29.79 38.17
C PHE A 24 15.90 28.39 37.58
N VAL A 25 15.36 28.22 36.38
CA VAL A 25 15.50 27.00 35.57
C VAL A 25 15.98 27.35 34.17
N GLY A 26 16.95 26.59 33.66
CA GLY A 26 17.44 26.70 32.30
C GLY A 26 16.64 25.80 31.35
N ALA A 27 16.45 26.24 30.11
CA ALA A 27 15.87 25.43 29.05
C ALA A 27 16.73 25.49 27.79
N ILE A 28 17.16 24.32 27.31
CA ILE A 28 17.78 24.15 26.00
C ILE A 28 16.65 23.91 25.00
N ASP A 29 16.56 24.74 23.96
CA ASP A 29 15.67 24.54 22.81
C ASP A 29 16.52 24.32 21.56
N GLN A 30 16.70 23.04 21.19
CA GLN A 30 17.42 22.62 20.00
C GLN A 30 16.44 22.56 18.82
N GLY A 31 16.18 23.71 18.20
CA GLY A 31 15.32 23.83 17.03
C GLY A 31 15.96 23.33 15.74
N THR A 32 15.21 23.39 14.64
CA THR A 32 15.72 22.96 13.32
C THR A 32 16.73 23.92 12.72
N THR A 33 16.56 25.23 12.90
CA THR A 33 17.44 26.25 12.30
C THR A 33 18.40 26.90 13.29
N SER A 34 18.11 26.81 14.59
CA SER A 34 18.92 27.40 15.65
C SER A 34 18.80 26.64 16.96
N SER A 35 19.84 26.75 17.78
CA SER A 35 19.86 26.31 19.17
C SER A 35 19.66 27.53 20.07
N ARG A 36 18.92 27.37 21.17
CA ARG A 36 18.70 28.43 22.16
C ARG A 36 18.92 27.91 23.57
N PHE A 37 19.31 28.81 24.47
CA PHE A 37 19.25 28.59 25.90
C PHE A 37 18.56 29.78 26.57
N LEU A 38 17.53 29.50 27.38
CA LEU A 38 16.74 30.50 28.08
C LEU A 38 16.75 30.20 29.58
N ILE A 39 16.83 31.26 30.39
CA ILE A 39 16.76 31.16 31.86
C ILE A 39 15.46 31.80 32.31
N PHE A 40 14.63 31.02 32.99
CA PHE A 40 13.31 31.42 33.47
C PHE A 40 13.29 31.58 34.99
N ASP A 41 12.54 32.58 35.47
CA ASP A 41 12.20 32.73 36.88
C ASP A 41 10.93 31.95 37.27
N GLN A 42 10.54 32.04 38.55
CA GLN A 42 9.35 31.40 39.12
C GLN A 42 7.99 31.86 38.52
N HIS A 43 7.97 32.99 37.81
CA HIS A 43 6.80 33.53 37.12
C HIS A 43 6.77 33.16 35.62
N GLY A 44 7.81 32.47 35.14
CA GLY A 44 7.98 32.10 33.73
C GLY A 44 8.47 33.25 32.86
N ALA A 45 9.03 34.31 33.45
CA ALA A 45 9.65 35.39 32.70
C ALA A 45 11.06 34.99 32.24
N VAL A 46 11.41 35.39 31.01
CA VAL A 46 12.76 35.18 30.46
C VAL A 46 13.70 36.22 31.05
N VAL A 47 14.66 35.78 31.86
CA VAL A 47 15.65 36.65 32.52
C VAL A 47 16.86 36.87 31.61
N ALA A 48 17.33 35.80 30.99
CA ALA A 48 18.42 35.85 30.01
C ALA A 48 18.18 34.80 28.91
N ARG A 49 18.67 35.09 27.71
CA ARG A 49 18.58 34.17 26.57
C ARG A 49 19.75 34.32 25.62
N SER A 50 20.08 33.24 24.94
CA SER A 50 21.01 33.24 23.80
C SER A 50 20.46 32.33 22.71
N GLN A 51 20.71 32.71 21.46
CA GLN A 51 20.35 31.94 20.27
C GLN A 51 21.53 31.91 19.31
N LEU A 52 21.81 30.76 18.73
CA LEU A 52 22.81 30.57 17.69
C LEU A 52 22.21 29.76 16.54
N GLU A 53 22.22 30.33 15.34
CA GLU A 53 21.90 29.60 14.10
C GLU A 53 23.06 28.66 13.74
N PHE A 54 22.74 27.51 13.17
CA PHE A 54 23.73 26.52 12.73
C PHE A 54 23.44 26.09 11.29
N GLN A 55 24.44 25.49 10.65
CA GLN A 55 24.39 25.20 9.23
C GLN A 55 23.32 24.16 8.87
N GLN A 56 22.51 24.49 7.86
CA GLN A 56 21.55 23.58 7.24
C GLN A 56 22.22 22.95 6.01
N TYR A 57 22.34 21.62 5.97
CA TYR A 57 22.97 20.94 4.85
C TYR A 57 21.91 20.36 3.93
N TYR A 58 21.96 20.74 2.65
CA TYR A 58 21.08 20.24 1.59
C TYR A 58 21.95 19.61 0.48
N PRO A 59 22.44 18.37 0.66
CA PRO A 59 23.33 17.74 -0.33
C PRO A 59 22.67 17.57 -1.70
N GLU A 60 21.37 17.30 -1.71
CA GLU A 60 20.52 17.08 -2.88
C GLU A 60 19.13 17.67 -2.63
N PRO A 61 18.33 17.95 -3.69
CA PRO A 61 16.93 18.35 -3.53
C PRO A 61 16.13 17.35 -2.67
N GLY A 62 15.41 17.87 -1.67
CA GLY A 62 14.63 17.07 -0.71
C GLY A 62 15.45 16.40 0.39
N TRP A 63 16.79 16.51 0.36
CA TRP A 63 17.66 16.01 1.42
C TRP A 63 17.94 17.13 2.42
N HIS A 64 17.84 16.83 3.71
CA HIS A 64 18.12 17.78 4.78
C HIS A 64 18.89 17.11 5.91
N GLU A 65 20.10 17.62 6.18
CA GLU A 65 21.03 17.05 7.14
C GLU A 65 21.56 18.11 8.12
N HIS A 66 21.94 17.67 9.32
CA HIS A 66 22.71 18.46 10.29
C HIS A 66 23.97 17.72 10.73
N ASP A 67 25.03 18.44 11.05
CA ASP A 67 26.19 17.86 11.74
C ASP A 67 25.83 17.64 13.23
N PRO A 68 25.82 16.38 13.74
CA PRO A 68 25.47 16.11 15.12
C PRO A 68 26.38 16.81 16.14
N LEU A 69 27.66 17.04 15.82
CA LEU A 69 28.59 17.72 16.73
C LEU A 69 28.34 19.23 16.75
N GLU A 70 27.91 19.83 15.64
CA GLU A 70 27.52 21.24 15.56
C GLU A 70 26.27 21.53 16.41
N LEU A 71 25.33 20.58 16.49
CA LEU A 71 24.17 20.68 17.39
C LEU A 71 24.61 20.79 18.86
N VAL A 72 25.59 19.99 19.29
CA VAL A 72 26.11 20.05 20.66
C VAL A 72 26.87 21.34 20.90
N ALA A 73 27.77 21.72 19.99
CA ALA A 73 28.60 22.92 20.13
C ALA A 73 27.74 24.21 20.18
N SER A 74 26.68 24.28 19.37
CA SER A 74 25.76 25.41 19.39
C SER A 74 24.97 25.52 20.70
N VAL A 75 24.53 24.39 21.27
CA VAL A 75 23.90 24.36 22.60
C VAL A 75 24.88 24.83 23.69
N GLU A 76 26.10 24.31 23.71
CA GLU A 76 27.13 24.71 24.69
C GLU A 76 27.45 26.21 24.60
N HIS A 77 27.51 26.76 23.37
CA HIS A 77 27.68 28.18 23.15
C HIS A 77 26.53 29.00 23.77
N CYS A 78 25.28 28.64 23.46
CA CYS A 78 24.11 29.35 23.97
C CYS A 78 24.02 29.30 25.51
N ILE A 79 24.36 28.16 26.13
CA ILE A 79 24.42 28.04 27.59
C ILE A 79 25.42 29.05 28.16
N ASN A 80 26.66 29.06 27.65
CA ASN A 80 27.69 29.97 28.16
C ASN A 80 27.30 31.44 27.95
N ALA A 81 26.78 31.80 26.78
CA ALA A 81 26.42 33.17 26.45
C ALA A 81 25.25 33.71 27.29
N ALA A 82 24.18 32.93 27.46
CA ALA A 82 23.03 33.34 28.29
C ALA A 82 23.38 33.44 29.78
N VAL A 83 24.28 32.59 30.28
CA VAL A 83 24.76 32.69 31.68
C VAL A 83 25.60 33.94 31.89
N VAL A 84 26.39 34.38 30.90
CA VAL A 84 27.11 35.67 30.97
C VAL A 84 26.12 36.84 31.13
N ASP A 85 25.05 36.87 30.34
CA ASP A 85 24.02 37.90 30.44
C ASP A 85 23.25 37.82 31.78
N PHE A 86 23.05 36.61 32.30
CA PHE A 86 22.42 36.36 33.59
C PHE A 86 23.27 36.84 34.77
N GLU A 87 24.59 36.60 34.73
CA GLU A 87 25.54 37.09 35.73
C GLU A 87 25.70 38.61 35.67
N ALA A 88 25.64 39.20 34.47
CA ALA A 88 25.66 40.64 34.29
C ALA A 88 24.45 41.35 34.94
N GLN A 89 23.34 40.63 35.14
CA GLN A 89 22.15 41.10 35.86
C GLN A 89 22.26 40.92 37.39
N GLY A 90 23.37 40.37 37.89
CA GLY A 90 23.66 40.23 39.32
C GLY A 90 23.26 38.88 39.93
N HIS A 91 22.89 37.90 39.11
CA HIS A 91 22.64 36.52 39.54
C HIS A 91 23.92 35.67 39.49
N ALA A 92 23.93 34.50 40.13
CA ALA A 92 25.04 33.54 40.03
C ALA A 92 24.62 32.33 39.19
N ALA A 93 25.54 31.74 38.41
CA ALA A 93 25.28 30.50 37.68
C ALA A 93 24.71 29.37 38.56
N ALA A 94 25.10 29.33 39.85
CA ALA A 94 24.60 28.37 40.84
C ALA A 94 23.12 28.57 41.23
N ASP A 95 22.50 29.70 40.87
CA ASP A 95 21.07 29.96 41.12
C ASP A 95 20.16 29.20 40.13
N ILE A 96 20.74 28.65 39.04
CA ILE A 96 20.05 27.79 38.06
C ILE A 96 20.01 26.36 38.60
N GLY A 97 18.86 25.94 39.12
CA GLY A 97 18.73 24.66 39.84
C GLY A 97 18.56 23.43 38.97
N ALA A 98 18.14 23.61 37.72
CA ALA A 98 17.87 22.52 36.79
C ALA A 98 17.93 22.99 35.34
N VAL A 99 18.13 22.04 34.43
CA VAL A 99 18.04 22.24 32.99
C VAL A 99 17.01 21.28 32.40
N GLY A 100 16.09 21.82 31.59
CA GLY A 100 15.21 21.07 30.70
C GLY A 100 15.74 21.07 29.27
N ILE A 101 15.50 19.99 28.53
CA ILE A 101 15.82 19.88 27.10
C ILE A 101 14.52 19.80 26.32
N THR A 102 14.47 20.56 25.23
CA THR A 102 13.51 20.35 24.15
C THR A 102 14.21 20.42 22.81
N ASN A 103 13.69 19.68 21.83
CA ASN A 103 14.38 19.44 20.58
C ASN A 103 13.41 19.26 19.41
N GLN A 104 13.90 19.56 18.20
CA GLN A 104 13.27 19.10 16.97
C GLN A 104 13.10 17.57 17.02
N ARG A 105 11.87 17.13 16.81
CA ARG A 105 11.49 15.72 16.84
C ARG A 105 11.89 15.01 15.55
N GLU A 106 11.80 13.68 15.56
CA GLU A 106 12.09 12.72 14.48
C GLU A 106 13.54 12.67 13.94
N THR A 107 14.25 13.80 13.91
CA THR A 107 15.62 13.93 13.39
C THR A 107 16.50 12.82 13.97
N THR A 108 17.10 12.03 13.07
CA THR A 108 17.71 10.75 13.39
C THR A 108 19.23 10.87 13.45
N VAL A 109 19.81 10.54 14.60
CA VAL A 109 21.25 10.46 14.82
C VAL A 109 21.65 9.00 15.01
N VAL A 110 22.72 8.58 14.33
CA VAL A 110 23.34 7.27 14.49
C VAL A 110 24.81 7.41 14.80
N TRP A 111 25.30 6.65 15.78
CA TRP A 111 26.70 6.69 16.21
C TRP A 111 27.20 5.32 16.61
N ASP A 112 28.51 5.20 16.68
CA ASP A 112 29.15 3.98 17.15
C ASP A 112 29.15 3.98 18.67
N TRP A 113 28.48 2.99 19.27
CA TRP A 113 28.36 2.83 20.72
C TRP A 113 29.70 2.66 21.42
N THR A 114 30.72 2.14 20.72
CA THR A 114 32.03 1.87 21.30
C THR A 114 32.98 3.07 21.25
N THR A 115 32.78 4.00 20.29
CA THR A 115 33.64 5.18 20.15
C THR A 115 32.94 6.48 20.58
N GLY A 116 31.61 6.52 20.53
CA GLY A 116 30.82 7.74 20.75
C GLY A 116 30.81 8.73 19.57
N GLU A 117 31.33 8.32 18.40
CA GLU A 117 31.45 9.15 17.21
C GLU A 117 30.26 8.96 16.25
N PRO A 118 29.69 10.04 15.69
CA PRO A 118 28.64 9.95 14.69
C PRO A 118 29.06 9.11 13.49
N LEU A 119 28.18 8.22 13.02
CA LEU A 119 28.43 7.37 11.85
C LEU A 119 28.08 8.06 10.53
N HIS A 120 27.20 9.05 10.60
CA HIS A 120 26.71 9.88 9.49
C HIS A 120 26.21 11.22 10.06
N ARG A 121 25.97 12.20 9.19
CA ARG A 121 25.17 13.39 9.56
C ARG A 121 23.76 12.98 9.99
N ALA A 122 23.15 13.77 10.86
CA ALA A 122 21.77 13.55 11.30
C ALA A 122 20.82 13.78 10.12
N LEU A 123 19.88 12.87 9.90
CA LEU A 123 18.83 13.04 8.89
C LEU A 123 17.64 13.79 9.51
N VAL A 124 17.37 15.00 9.02
CA VAL A 124 16.41 15.94 9.62
C VAL A 124 14.96 15.52 9.32
N TRP A 125 14.01 15.86 10.18
CA TRP A 125 12.60 15.48 10.03
C TRP A 125 11.98 15.86 8.67
N THR A 126 12.39 16.98 8.06
CA THR A 126 11.92 17.43 6.73
C THR A 126 12.51 16.63 5.57
N ASP A 127 13.49 15.76 5.81
CA ASP A 127 14.17 14.99 4.77
C ASP A 127 13.19 14.01 4.09
N THR A 128 13.10 14.10 2.76
CA THR A 128 12.20 13.28 1.93
C THR A 128 12.92 12.16 1.18
N ARG A 129 14.22 11.93 1.40
CA ARG A 129 15.00 10.90 0.66
C ARG A 129 14.43 9.49 0.83
N CYS A 130 13.71 9.27 1.93
CA CYS A 130 13.10 7.99 2.25
C CYS A 130 11.74 7.76 1.55
N ALA A 131 11.28 8.65 0.66
CA ALA A 131 9.96 8.57 0.06
C ALA A 131 9.72 7.26 -0.73
N GLU A 132 10.73 6.75 -1.43
CA GLU A 132 10.65 5.43 -2.09
C GLU A 132 10.49 4.30 -1.08
N LEU A 133 11.33 4.29 -0.06
CA LEU A 133 11.27 3.27 0.99
C LEU A 133 9.91 3.29 1.68
N VAL A 134 9.38 4.47 2.00
CA VAL A 134 8.06 4.65 2.62
C VAL A 134 6.95 4.12 1.72
N ARG A 135 6.97 4.40 0.41
CA ARG A 135 6.00 3.82 -0.54
C ARG A 135 6.07 2.30 -0.52
N LYS A 136 7.27 1.70 -0.54
CA LYS A 136 7.44 0.24 -0.41
C LYS A 136 6.89 -0.29 0.92
N LEU A 137 7.10 0.43 2.03
CA LEU A 137 6.58 0.05 3.35
C LEU A 137 5.05 0.15 3.43
N LYS A 138 4.40 1.09 2.73
CA LYS A 138 2.93 1.18 2.69
C LYS A 138 2.29 -0.06 2.04
N TRP A 139 2.95 -0.61 1.01
CA TRP A 139 2.55 -1.85 0.35
C TRP A 139 2.96 -3.11 1.11
N ARG A 140 3.77 -2.96 2.16
CA ARG A 140 4.14 -4.09 3.00
C ARG A 140 2.97 -4.47 3.88
N LEU A 141 2.75 -5.76 3.96
CA LEU A 141 1.70 -6.31 4.76
C LEU A 141 1.94 -6.06 6.26
N GLY A 142 0.87 -5.82 7.01
CA GLY A 142 0.95 -5.33 8.40
C GLY A 142 1.14 -3.81 8.51
N SER A 143 1.26 -3.06 7.39
CA SER A 143 1.38 -1.60 7.41
C SER A 143 0.23 -0.90 8.12
N ALA A 144 -0.99 -1.46 8.05
CA ALA A 144 -2.17 -0.96 8.76
C ALA A 144 -2.04 -1.06 10.29
N ASP A 145 -1.36 -2.08 10.80
CA ASP A 145 -1.17 -2.28 12.25
C ASP A 145 -0.11 -1.34 12.84
N VAL A 146 0.85 -0.88 12.03
CA VAL A 146 1.90 0.04 12.48
C VAL A 146 1.30 1.30 13.11
N THR A 147 0.37 1.95 12.41
CA THR A 147 -0.31 3.16 12.93
C THR A 147 -1.13 2.87 14.17
N ARG A 148 -1.78 1.71 14.27
CA ARG A 148 -2.51 1.32 15.47
C ARG A 148 -1.60 1.16 16.69
N LEU A 149 -0.38 0.66 16.50
CA LEU A 149 0.56 0.38 17.58
C LEU A 149 1.32 1.63 18.07
N CYS A 150 1.86 2.42 17.13
CA CYS A 150 2.69 3.58 17.47
C CYS A 150 1.97 4.93 17.30
N GLY A 151 0.78 4.95 16.73
CA GLY A 151 0.00 6.16 16.49
C GLY A 151 0.39 6.96 15.24
N LEU A 152 1.40 6.52 14.48
CA LEU A 152 1.93 7.29 13.35
C LEU A 152 1.63 6.64 11.99
N PRO A 153 1.28 7.43 10.96
CA PRO A 153 1.23 6.93 9.59
C PRO A 153 2.64 6.72 9.02
N LEU A 154 2.79 5.74 8.12
CA LEU A 154 4.01 5.57 7.34
C LEU A 154 4.22 6.78 6.41
N SER A 155 5.23 7.58 6.72
CA SER A 155 5.62 8.77 5.97
C SER A 155 7.14 8.95 6.03
N THR A 156 7.68 9.94 5.32
CA THR A 156 9.13 10.27 5.41
C THR A 156 9.50 10.92 6.74
N TYR A 157 8.50 11.32 7.54
CA TYR A 157 8.66 12.06 8.78
C TYR A 157 9.35 11.23 9.88
N PRO A 158 8.88 10.04 10.27
CA PRO A 158 9.36 9.34 11.46
C PRO A 158 10.77 8.76 11.31
N SER A 159 11.44 8.54 12.43
CA SER A 159 12.83 8.11 12.47
C SER A 159 13.10 6.73 11.86
N ALA A 160 12.12 5.82 11.89
CA ALA A 160 12.26 4.47 11.34
C ALA A 160 12.70 4.47 9.86
N ALA A 161 12.06 5.28 9.02
CA ALA A 161 12.40 5.33 7.59
C ALA A 161 13.83 5.83 7.36
N LYS A 162 14.30 6.79 8.16
CA LYS A 162 15.65 7.35 8.11
C LYS A 162 16.71 6.34 8.54
N LEU A 163 16.46 5.61 9.63
CA LEU A 163 17.37 4.55 10.08
C LEU A 163 17.50 3.44 9.03
N LEU A 164 16.39 3.00 8.46
CA LEU A 164 16.39 1.98 7.40
C LEU A 164 17.13 2.45 6.15
N TRP A 165 16.96 3.71 5.75
CA TRP A 165 17.71 4.28 4.64
C TRP A 165 19.22 4.26 4.92
N LEU A 166 19.64 4.68 6.13
CA LEU A 166 21.05 4.67 6.54
C LEU A 166 21.63 3.24 6.52
N LEU A 167 20.89 2.24 7.01
CA LEU A 167 21.30 0.84 6.98
C LEU A 167 21.44 0.28 5.55
N ALA A 168 20.63 0.77 4.62
CA ALA A 168 20.66 0.32 3.23
C ALA A 168 21.74 1.03 2.39
N HIS A 169 22.10 2.28 2.71
CA HIS A 169 22.92 3.12 1.84
C HIS A 169 24.26 3.56 2.43
N VAL A 170 24.47 3.44 3.74
CA VAL A 170 25.71 3.88 4.40
C VAL A 170 26.46 2.65 4.95
N PRO A 171 27.50 2.15 4.26
CA PRO A 171 28.21 0.92 4.64
C PRO A 171 28.68 0.92 6.09
N ARG A 172 29.23 2.04 6.58
CA ARG A 172 29.72 2.15 7.96
C ARG A 172 28.61 2.01 9.01
N VAL A 173 27.37 2.41 8.68
CA VAL A 173 26.20 2.22 9.56
C VAL A 173 25.77 0.75 9.54
N ARG A 174 25.76 0.13 8.36
CA ARG A 174 25.47 -1.30 8.20
C ARG A 174 26.46 -2.18 8.96
N ASP A 175 27.75 -1.89 8.83
CA ASP A 175 28.83 -2.61 9.53
C ASP A 175 28.69 -2.49 11.06
N ALA A 176 28.36 -1.29 11.56
CA ALA A 176 28.13 -1.09 12.99
C ALA A 176 26.91 -1.87 13.49
N TYR A 177 25.82 -1.94 12.71
CA TYR A 177 24.63 -2.71 13.05
C TYR A 177 24.91 -4.21 13.06
N ASP A 178 25.56 -4.74 12.04
CA ASP A 178 25.87 -6.18 11.98
C ASP A 178 26.84 -6.62 13.08
N ALA A 179 27.70 -5.70 13.53
CA ALA A 179 28.59 -5.90 14.68
C ALA A 179 27.93 -5.67 16.06
N GLY A 180 26.65 -5.26 16.12
CA GLY A 180 25.97 -4.94 17.38
C GLY A 180 26.52 -3.70 18.11
N ARG A 181 27.14 -2.77 17.36
CA ARG A 181 27.76 -1.53 17.87
C ARG A 181 26.98 -0.27 17.48
N LEU A 182 25.87 -0.39 16.77
CA LEU A 182 25.08 0.76 16.33
C LEU A 182 24.20 1.30 17.47
N ALA A 183 24.41 2.56 17.83
CA ALA A 183 23.48 3.32 18.66
C ALA A 183 22.60 4.22 17.78
N PHE A 184 21.34 4.32 18.15
CA PHE A 184 20.33 5.16 17.49
C PHE A 184 19.72 6.11 18.52
N GLY A 185 19.38 7.33 18.11
CA GLY A 185 18.61 8.24 18.94
C GLY A 185 18.07 9.43 18.16
N THR A 186 17.01 10.02 18.69
CA THR A 186 16.58 11.38 18.36
C THR A 186 17.53 12.41 18.97
N VAL A 187 17.34 13.69 18.63
CA VAL A 187 18.26 14.77 19.05
C VAL A 187 18.37 14.87 20.58
N ASP A 188 17.29 14.66 21.33
CA ASP A 188 17.35 14.62 22.79
C ASP A 188 18.30 13.55 23.32
N ALA A 189 18.18 12.31 22.83
CA ALA A 189 19.04 11.21 23.27
C ALA A 189 20.52 11.50 22.96
N TRP A 190 20.78 12.11 21.79
CA TRP A 190 22.12 12.55 21.41
C TRP A 190 22.66 13.68 22.31
N LEU A 191 21.86 14.72 22.59
CA LEU A 191 22.24 15.81 23.47
C LEU A 191 22.48 15.33 24.89
N VAL A 192 21.56 14.53 25.46
CA VAL A 192 21.71 13.97 26.81
C VAL A 192 22.98 13.13 26.88
N TYR A 193 23.25 12.27 25.88
CA TYR A 193 24.46 11.47 25.82
C TYR A 193 25.73 12.34 25.81
N LYS A 194 25.82 13.33 24.91
CA LYS A 194 27.03 14.16 24.75
C LYS A 194 27.22 15.14 25.90
N LEU A 195 26.16 15.81 26.37
CA LEU A 195 26.23 16.76 27.48
C LEU A 195 26.54 16.10 28.82
N ASN A 196 26.28 14.79 28.98
CA ASN A 196 26.76 14.01 30.13
C ASN A 196 28.22 13.55 30.01
N GLY A 197 28.94 13.89 28.93
CA GLY A 197 30.32 13.47 28.69
C GLY A 197 30.47 12.22 27.82
N GLY A 198 29.42 11.83 27.09
CA GLY A 198 29.44 10.74 26.12
C GLY A 198 29.81 9.40 26.75
N LEU A 199 30.74 8.70 26.09
CA LEU A 199 31.18 7.34 26.46
C LEU A 199 31.64 7.22 27.92
N ALA A 200 32.18 8.30 28.50
CA ALA A 200 32.70 8.29 29.87
C ALA A 200 31.62 8.11 30.96
N ARG A 201 30.38 8.54 30.70
CA ARG A 201 29.24 8.40 31.64
C ARG A 201 28.13 7.51 31.11
N ASN A 202 28.01 7.42 29.79
CA ASN A 202 27.11 6.52 29.09
C ASN A 202 25.62 6.66 29.48
N VAL A 203 25.15 7.89 29.58
CA VAL A 203 23.73 8.20 29.84
C VAL A 203 22.98 8.20 28.52
N LEU A 204 22.37 7.07 28.16
CA LEU A 204 21.58 6.89 26.94
C LEU A 204 20.09 6.75 27.27
N VAL A 205 19.38 7.87 27.26
CA VAL A 205 17.95 7.92 27.58
C VAL A 205 17.21 8.86 26.64
N THR A 206 15.91 8.64 26.49
CA THR A 206 14.97 9.50 25.74
C THR A 206 13.65 9.56 26.50
N ASP A 207 12.81 10.55 26.22
CA ASP A 207 11.48 10.62 26.81
C ASP A 207 10.38 10.00 25.92
N PRO A 208 9.21 9.62 26.47
CA PRO A 208 8.10 9.08 25.69
C PRO A 208 7.61 10.00 24.57
N THR A 209 7.72 11.32 24.72
CA THR A 209 7.28 12.25 23.67
C THR A 209 8.18 12.11 22.43
N ASN A 210 9.51 12.09 22.59
CA ASN A 210 10.45 11.81 21.50
C ASN A 210 10.37 10.36 21.00
N ALA A 211 10.33 9.38 21.91
CA ALA A 211 10.28 7.96 21.53
C ALA A 211 9.03 7.60 20.72
N SER A 212 7.88 8.23 21.02
CA SER A 212 6.64 8.06 20.24
C SER A 212 6.78 8.49 18.78
N ARG A 213 7.80 9.29 18.45
CA ARG A 213 8.05 9.81 17.09
C ARG A 213 8.90 8.90 16.22
N THR A 214 9.40 7.81 16.79
CA THR A 214 10.35 6.91 16.11
C THR A 214 9.66 5.86 15.24
N MET A 215 8.39 5.54 15.53
CA MET A 215 7.68 4.31 15.13
C MET A 215 8.20 3.02 15.77
N PHE A 216 9.06 3.08 16.79
CA PHE A 216 9.53 1.89 17.50
C PHE A 216 8.84 1.64 18.84
N MET A 217 8.22 2.67 19.42
CA MET A 217 7.52 2.60 20.71
C MET A 217 6.04 2.28 20.52
N GLY A 218 5.52 1.32 21.30
CA GLY A 218 4.08 1.08 21.40
C GLY A 218 3.44 2.06 22.40
N LEU A 219 2.34 2.72 22.02
CA LEU A 219 1.72 3.78 22.83
C LEU A 219 1.06 3.29 24.13
N ASP A 220 0.64 2.02 24.19
CA ASP A 220 0.02 1.44 25.38
C ASP A 220 1.05 1.16 26.49
N ALA A 221 2.20 0.60 26.11
CA ALA A 221 3.26 0.22 27.05
C ALA A 221 4.23 1.36 27.36
N LEU A 222 4.37 2.33 26.45
CA LEU A 222 5.45 3.32 26.42
C LEU A 222 6.85 2.69 26.48
N ASP A 223 6.99 1.55 25.79
CA ASP A 223 8.25 0.82 25.61
C ASP A 223 8.37 0.39 24.14
N TYR A 224 9.56 0.00 23.72
CA TYR A 224 9.81 -0.53 22.38
C TYR A 224 9.00 -1.79 22.11
N ASP A 225 8.26 -1.79 21.00
CA ASP A 225 7.38 -2.90 20.60
C ASP A 225 8.10 -3.79 19.58
N ASP A 226 8.28 -5.07 19.92
CA ASP A 226 8.99 -6.02 19.06
C ASP A 226 8.25 -6.24 17.73
N ARG A 227 6.92 -6.03 17.67
CA ARG A 227 6.15 -6.12 16.41
C ARG A 227 6.49 -4.97 15.47
N LEU A 228 6.72 -3.78 16.02
CA LEU A 228 7.14 -2.61 15.22
C LEU A 228 8.56 -2.83 14.68
N LEU A 229 9.49 -3.28 15.54
CA LEU A 229 10.85 -3.58 15.11
C LEU A 229 10.89 -4.69 14.05
N ASP A 230 10.11 -5.76 14.21
CA ASP A 230 9.97 -6.86 13.24
C ASP A 230 9.38 -6.37 11.91
N PHE A 231 8.35 -5.51 11.95
CA PHE A 231 7.81 -4.88 10.74
C PHE A 231 8.93 -4.15 9.96
N PHE A 232 9.83 -3.45 10.64
CA PHE A 232 10.98 -2.79 10.01
C PHE A 232 12.18 -3.73 9.75
N ARG A 233 12.09 -5.03 10.10
CA ARG A 233 13.19 -6.02 10.03
C ARG A 233 14.43 -5.57 10.81
N LEU A 234 14.21 -4.94 11.96
CA LEU A 234 15.25 -4.52 12.89
C LEU A 234 15.37 -5.55 14.02
N ASP A 235 16.57 -6.08 14.17
CA ASP A 235 16.95 -6.97 15.25
C ASP A 235 17.32 -6.13 16.47
N ARG A 236 16.47 -6.21 17.50
CA ARG A 236 16.66 -5.48 18.76
C ARG A 236 18.00 -5.77 19.43
N ALA A 237 18.58 -6.97 19.24
CA ALA A 237 19.86 -7.34 19.84
C ALA A 237 21.06 -6.62 19.19
N LYS A 238 20.87 -6.05 17.99
CA LYS A 238 21.92 -5.37 17.21
C LYS A 238 21.91 -3.84 17.36
N LEU A 239 20.89 -3.29 18.04
CA LEU A 239 20.68 -1.86 18.22
C LEU A 239 20.77 -1.46 19.69
N HIS A 240 21.59 -0.45 19.99
CA HIS A 240 21.54 0.24 21.27
C HIS A 240 20.50 1.36 21.19
N LEU A 241 19.30 1.06 21.69
CA LEU A 241 18.20 2.02 21.78
C LEU A 241 18.22 2.73 23.14
N PRO A 242 17.89 4.04 23.20
CA PRO A 242 17.84 4.78 24.45
C PRO A 242 16.76 4.27 25.38
N THR A 243 17.07 4.19 26.67
CA THR A 243 16.06 3.79 27.66
C THR A 243 15.00 4.88 27.75
N ILE A 244 13.73 4.52 27.59
CA ILE A 244 12.60 5.44 27.66
C ILE A 244 12.33 5.77 29.13
N VAL A 245 12.49 7.04 29.51
CA VAL A 245 12.30 7.55 30.88
C VAL A 245 11.35 8.74 30.88
N ARG A 246 10.67 9.00 31.99
CA ARG A 246 9.64 10.06 32.06
C ARG A 246 10.18 11.42 31.63
N SER A 247 9.34 12.19 30.94
CA SER A 247 9.64 13.55 30.46
C SER A 247 10.10 14.51 31.55
N SER A 248 9.66 14.30 32.81
CA SER A 248 10.17 14.99 34.00
C SER A 248 10.68 13.95 35.01
N HIS A 249 11.98 13.95 35.29
CA HIS A 249 12.62 13.02 36.21
C HIS A 249 13.88 13.63 36.86
N PRO A 250 14.01 13.64 38.20
CA PRO A 250 15.06 14.40 38.90
C PRO A 250 16.51 13.94 38.61
N HIS A 251 16.70 12.68 38.20
CA HIS A 251 18.03 12.09 38.06
C HIS A 251 18.28 11.26 36.78
N ALA A 252 17.26 10.98 35.96
CA ALA A 252 17.40 9.97 34.89
C ALA A 252 18.26 10.47 33.73
N TYR A 253 18.25 11.78 33.48
CA TYR A 253 19.00 12.43 32.41
C TYR A 253 20.41 12.87 32.85
N GLY A 254 20.83 12.59 34.08
CA GLY A 254 22.16 12.93 34.59
C GLY A 254 22.37 14.44 34.79
N ALA A 255 23.56 14.94 34.44
CA ALA A 255 23.97 16.32 34.68
C ALA A 255 24.98 16.80 33.64
N LEU A 256 25.01 18.12 33.40
CA LEU A 256 25.96 18.73 32.46
C LEU A 256 27.41 18.45 32.88
N ALA A 257 28.23 17.93 31.96
CA ALA A 257 29.64 17.59 32.19
C ALA A 257 30.60 18.72 31.77
N SER A 258 30.14 19.67 30.96
CA SER A 258 30.86 20.81 30.38
C SER A 258 30.12 22.13 30.63
N THR A 259 30.57 23.23 30.01
CA THR A 259 30.04 24.60 30.14
C THR A 259 30.23 25.24 31.52
N VAL A 260 29.83 26.51 31.66
CA VAL A 260 29.75 27.22 32.95
C VAL A 260 28.74 26.59 33.92
N LEU A 261 27.80 25.77 33.44
CA LEU A 261 26.81 25.05 34.25
C LEU A 261 27.21 23.60 34.58
N LYS A 262 28.51 23.27 34.50
CA LYS A 262 29.00 21.93 34.85
C LYS A 262 28.50 21.49 36.23
N GLY A 263 27.80 20.35 36.27
CA GLY A 263 27.20 19.77 37.47
C GLY A 263 25.71 20.08 37.64
N ALA A 264 25.14 21.01 36.88
CA ALA A 264 23.71 21.28 36.92
C ALA A 264 22.92 20.05 36.41
N PRO A 265 21.87 19.61 37.13
CA PRO A 265 21.13 18.42 36.77
C PRO A 265 20.25 18.67 35.53
N ILE A 266 20.25 17.71 34.61
CA ILE A 266 19.27 17.65 33.54
C ILE A 266 18.09 16.86 34.10
N THR A 267 16.90 17.47 34.10
CA THR A 267 15.76 16.89 34.83
C THR A 267 14.49 16.78 34.01
N ALA A 268 14.51 17.26 32.77
CA ALA A 268 13.41 17.06 31.84
C ALA A 268 13.87 16.96 30.39
N CYS A 269 13.11 16.21 29.61
CA CYS A 269 13.19 16.17 28.16
C CYS A 269 11.78 16.07 27.56
N LEU A 270 11.48 16.90 26.57
CA LEU A 270 10.24 16.85 25.78
C LEU A 270 10.55 17.16 24.32
N GLY A 271 9.89 16.51 23.38
CA GLY A 271 9.90 16.95 21.99
C GLY A 271 9.27 18.35 21.87
N ASP A 272 9.78 19.18 20.96
CA ASP A 272 9.41 20.59 20.80
C ASP A 272 7.91 20.89 20.84
N GLN A 273 7.10 20.20 20.04
CA GLN A 273 5.68 20.48 19.96
C GLN A 273 4.93 20.05 21.24
N SER A 274 5.40 19.00 21.89
CA SER A 274 4.93 18.53 23.20
C SER A 274 5.29 19.51 24.32
N ALA A 275 6.51 20.06 24.28
CA ALA A 275 6.95 21.12 25.17
C ALA A 275 6.10 22.39 24.97
N ALA A 276 5.83 22.80 23.73
CA ALA A 276 4.97 23.93 23.44
C ALA A 276 3.53 23.74 23.97
N LEU A 277 2.96 22.53 23.87
CA LEU A 277 1.67 22.21 24.49
C LEU A 277 1.70 22.39 26.01
N LEU A 278 2.76 21.92 26.67
CA LEU A 278 2.93 22.10 28.11
C LEU A 278 3.09 23.58 28.48
N GLY A 279 3.92 24.33 27.75
CA GLY A 279 4.14 25.77 27.96
C GLY A 279 2.90 26.64 27.68
N GLN A 280 1.99 26.18 26.82
CA GLN A 280 0.67 26.77 26.59
C GLN A 280 -0.38 26.34 27.62
N LYS A 281 0.03 25.60 28.67
CA LYS A 281 -0.83 25.09 29.74
C LYS A 281 -1.89 24.11 29.25
N GLY A 282 -1.54 23.29 28.27
CA GLY A 282 -2.38 22.21 27.78
C GLY A 282 -2.50 21.06 28.78
N PHE A 283 -3.03 21.32 29.98
CA PHE A 283 -3.08 20.40 31.12
C PHE A 283 -4.32 19.52 31.15
N ALA A 284 -5.39 19.94 30.46
CA ALA A 284 -6.69 19.27 30.48
C ALA A 284 -7.05 18.68 29.11
N PRO A 285 -7.79 17.55 29.07
CA PRO A 285 -8.37 17.06 27.82
C PRO A 285 -9.22 18.15 27.17
N GLY A 286 -9.08 18.30 25.86
CA GLY A 286 -9.81 19.34 25.13
C GLY A 286 -9.07 20.66 24.97
N THR A 287 -7.86 20.80 25.52
CA THR A 287 -6.99 21.95 25.21
C THR A 287 -6.12 21.66 24.00
N ALA A 288 -5.97 22.64 23.10
CA ALA A 288 -5.11 22.52 21.93
C ALA A 288 -4.22 23.75 21.75
N LYS A 289 -3.10 23.53 21.07
CA LYS A 289 -2.23 24.61 20.60
C LYS A 289 -1.92 24.42 19.12
N ASN A 290 -1.63 25.51 18.42
CA ASN A 290 -1.08 25.51 17.07
C ASN A 290 0.18 26.40 16.99
N THR A 291 1.30 25.81 16.59
CA THR A 291 2.56 26.54 16.36
C THR A 291 2.71 26.83 14.87
N TYR A 292 2.78 28.11 14.48
CA TYR A 292 2.91 28.56 13.10
C TYR A 292 4.35 28.93 12.75
N GLY A 293 5.04 28.07 12.01
CA GLY A 293 6.38 28.28 11.46
C GLY A 293 6.41 28.07 9.94
N THR A 294 7.47 27.43 9.44
CA THR A 294 7.56 26.98 8.04
C THR A 294 6.34 26.12 7.66
N GLY A 295 5.94 25.21 8.55
CA GLY A 295 4.65 24.51 8.58
C GLY A 295 3.86 24.87 9.84
N CYS A 296 2.76 24.17 10.10
CA CYS A 296 2.02 24.27 11.36
C CYS A 296 1.95 22.93 12.09
N PHE A 297 2.00 22.97 13.41
CA PHE A 297 1.89 21.79 14.26
C PHE A 297 0.83 22.00 15.34
N LEU A 298 -0.28 21.30 15.16
CA LEU A 298 -1.40 21.28 16.08
C LEU A 298 -1.28 20.09 17.01
N LEU A 299 -1.30 20.33 18.31
CA LEU A 299 -1.44 19.28 19.31
C LEU A 299 -2.69 19.51 20.14
N TYR A 300 -3.43 18.44 20.38
CA TYR A 300 -4.67 18.42 21.13
C TYR A 300 -4.56 17.41 22.27
N ASN A 301 -4.68 17.87 23.51
CA ASN A 301 -4.60 17.00 24.67
C ASN A 301 -5.85 16.09 24.75
N CYS A 302 -5.62 14.78 24.75
CA CYS A 302 -6.66 13.75 24.80
C CYS A 302 -6.82 13.11 26.19
N GLY A 303 -6.04 13.55 27.17
CA GLY A 303 -6.04 13.00 28.51
C GLY A 303 -5.14 11.77 28.68
N PRO A 304 -5.41 10.94 29.69
CA PRO A 304 -4.48 9.89 30.13
C PRO A 304 -4.51 8.62 29.26
N ARG A 305 -5.28 8.59 28.17
CA ARG A 305 -5.38 7.44 27.25
C ARG A 305 -5.11 7.88 25.81
N PRO A 306 -4.39 7.07 25.02
CA PRO A 306 -4.20 7.35 23.60
C PRO A 306 -5.55 7.27 22.87
N VAL A 307 -5.76 8.17 21.91
CA VAL A 307 -6.92 8.17 21.01
C VAL A 307 -6.40 7.78 19.63
N THR A 308 -6.78 6.61 19.13
CA THR A 308 -6.46 6.19 17.76
C THR A 308 -7.27 7.03 16.78
N SER A 309 -6.58 7.76 15.92
CA SER A 309 -7.26 8.58 14.92
C SER A 309 -7.88 7.73 13.81
N THR A 310 -9.10 8.10 13.41
CA THR A 310 -9.79 7.58 12.22
C THR A 310 -9.82 8.61 11.09
N HIS A 311 -9.29 9.82 11.31
CA HIS A 311 -9.32 10.95 10.37
C HIS A 311 -7.91 11.42 9.96
N GLY A 312 -6.91 10.53 9.99
CA GLY A 312 -5.55 10.80 9.50
C GLY A 312 -4.64 11.61 10.42
N LEU A 313 -4.98 11.81 11.69
CA LEU A 313 -4.09 12.43 12.67
C LEU A 313 -3.09 11.42 13.24
N ALA A 314 -1.99 11.94 13.78
CA ALA A 314 -1.05 11.16 14.57
C ALA A 314 -1.52 11.09 16.03
N THR A 315 -1.44 9.92 16.64
CA THR A 315 -1.56 9.76 18.09
C THR A 315 -0.16 9.77 18.71
N THR A 316 0.06 10.54 19.75
CA THR A 316 1.39 10.76 20.34
C THR A 316 1.30 10.91 21.86
N VAL A 317 2.44 10.84 22.55
CA VAL A 317 2.51 11.24 23.96
C VAL A 317 2.61 12.76 24.04
N ALA A 318 1.77 13.40 24.85
CA ALA A 318 1.85 14.84 25.11
C ALA A 318 2.98 15.14 26.09
N TYR A 319 3.01 14.44 27.23
CA TYR A 319 4.08 14.49 28.24
C TYR A 319 3.88 13.39 29.29
N ASP A 320 4.97 12.94 29.93
CA ASP A 320 4.92 12.09 31.12
C ASP A 320 5.61 12.79 32.31
N LEU A 321 4.82 13.51 33.10
CA LEU A 321 5.27 14.20 34.32
C LEU A 321 5.14 13.32 35.58
N GLY A 322 4.85 12.03 35.41
CA GLY A 322 4.50 11.09 36.46
C GLY A 322 3.18 10.37 36.16
N PRO A 323 2.90 9.21 36.81
CA PRO A 323 1.76 8.35 36.46
C PRO A 323 0.40 9.05 36.56
N ALA A 324 0.26 10.03 37.46
CA ALA A 324 -0.98 10.80 37.64
C ALA A 324 -1.12 11.98 36.65
N ALA A 325 -0.04 12.35 35.95
CA ALA A 325 0.05 13.51 35.06
C ALA A 325 0.63 13.12 33.69
N ARG A 326 0.40 11.88 33.27
CA ARG A 326 0.72 11.38 31.93
C ARG A 326 -0.44 11.70 31.00
N MET A 327 -0.14 12.36 29.88
CA MET A 327 -1.14 12.75 28.88
C MET A 327 -0.72 12.34 27.47
N TYR A 328 -1.70 12.04 26.64
CA TYR A 328 -1.56 11.78 25.21
C TYR A 328 -2.14 12.95 24.41
N ALA A 329 -1.72 13.05 23.16
CA ALA A 329 -2.25 14.03 22.24
C ALA A 329 -2.58 13.43 20.88
N LEU A 330 -3.55 14.04 20.21
CA LEU A 330 -3.65 13.98 18.76
C LEU A 330 -2.80 15.10 18.18
N GLU A 331 -2.15 14.81 17.06
CA GLU A 331 -1.31 15.75 16.33
C GLU A 331 -1.71 15.79 14.86
N GLY A 332 -1.87 17.01 14.35
CA GLY A 332 -2.00 17.29 12.92
C GLY A 332 -0.89 18.23 12.49
N SER A 333 -0.31 17.96 11.32
CA SER A 333 0.76 18.76 10.75
C SER A 333 0.35 19.34 9.40
N ILE A 334 0.72 20.59 9.17
CA ILE A 334 0.58 21.29 7.89
C ILE A 334 2.00 21.50 7.36
N ALA A 335 2.31 20.90 6.21
CA ALA A 335 3.63 21.03 5.60
C ALA A 335 3.97 22.47 5.20
N VAL A 336 2.98 23.18 4.67
CA VAL A 336 3.16 24.46 3.97
C VAL A 336 2.28 25.53 4.60
N ALA A 337 2.88 26.30 5.52
CA ALA A 337 2.26 27.46 6.17
C ALA A 337 3.09 28.72 5.90
N GLY A 338 4.05 29.06 6.76
CA GLY A 338 4.96 30.20 6.53
C GLY A 338 5.82 30.06 5.29
N SER A 339 6.08 28.84 4.82
CA SER A 339 6.74 28.60 3.53
C SER A 339 5.90 29.07 2.34
N SER A 340 4.56 29.10 2.42
CA SER A 340 3.72 29.69 1.37
C SER A 340 3.87 31.21 1.30
N VAL A 341 3.97 31.88 2.45
CA VAL A 341 4.26 33.31 2.52
C VAL A 341 5.62 33.61 1.91
N LYS A 342 6.63 32.83 2.30
CA LYS A 342 7.99 32.94 1.74
C LYS A 342 7.97 32.71 0.23
N PHE A 343 7.22 31.74 -0.28
CA PHE A 343 7.05 31.50 -1.71
C PHE A 343 6.45 32.71 -2.44
N ILE A 344 5.39 33.32 -1.90
CA ILE A 344 4.80 34.53 -2.51
C ILE A 344 5.80 35.69 -2.55
N SER A 345 6.61 35.85 -1.49
CA SER A 345 7.69 36.84 -1.43
C SER A 345 8.77 36.54 -2.46
N ASP A 346 9.41 35.38 -2.37
CA ASP A 346 10.64 35.06 -3.09
C ASP A 346 10.39 34.70 -4.57
N ASN A 347 9.29 34.01 -4.87
CA ASN A 347 9.02 33.48 -6.21
C ASN A 347 8.11 34.39 -7.04
N PHE A 348 7.10 35.00 -6.44
CA PHE A 348 6.20 35.93 -7.15
C PHE A 348 6.63 37.40 -7.03
N GLY A 349 7.52 37.73 -6.08
CA GLY A 349 7.96 39.11 -5.88
C GLY A 349 6.82 40.06 -5.50
N PHE A 350 5.82 39.56 -4.77
CA PHE A 350 4.66 40.39 -4.39
C PHE A 350 5.00 41.37 -3.28
N VAL A 351 5.97 41.01 -2.43
CA VAL A 351 6.51 41.82 -1.35
C VAL A 351 8.02 41.64 -1.28
N GLU A 352 8.73 42.61 -0.71
CA GLU A 352 10.20 42.57 -0.55
C GLU A 352 10.65 41.63 0.57
N SER A 353 9.76 41.33 1.52
CA SER A 353 10.05 40.43 2.64
C SER A 353 8.75 39.77 3.18
N PRO A 354 8.84 38.53 3.73
CA PRO A 354 7.68 37.79 4.22
C PRO A 354 6.83 38.51 5.27
N ASP A 355 7.42 39.35 6.13
CA ASP A 355 6.72 40.12 7.17
C ASP A 355 5.74 41.16 6.60
N ARG A 356 5.90 41.54 5.33
CA ARG A 356 5.03 42.50 4.65
C ARG A 356 3.78 41.89 4.03
N ILE A 357 3.63 40.56 4.04
CA ILE A 357 2.49 39.88 3.39
C ILE A 357 1.16 40.29 4.00
N GLY A 358 1.11 40.53 5.32
CA GLY A 358 -0.09 40.95 6.03
C GLY A 358 -0.60 42.29 5.52
N ALA A 359 0.29 43.28 5.44
CA ALA A 359 -0.04 44.60 4.91
C ALA A 359 -0.53 44.55 3.44
N LEU A 360 -0.02 43.62 2.63
CA LEU A 360 -0.52 43.41 1.27
C LEU A 360 -1.91 42.75 1.26
N ALA A 361 -2.14 41.77 2.14
CA ALA A 361 -3.44 41.12 2.27
C ALA A 361 -4.53 42.06 2.84
N GLU A 362 -4.13 43.12 3.54
CA GLU A 362 -5.00 44.19 4.07
C GLU A 362 -5.36 45.26 3.03
N THR A 363 -4.76 45.26 1.82
CA THR A 363 -5.16 46.22 0.76
C THR A 363 -6.48 45.86 0.08
N VAL A 364 -7.07 44.73 0.45
CA VAL A 364 -8.33 44.20 -0.08
C VAL A 364 -9.23 43.75 1.06
N ASP A 365 -10.55 43.77 0.83
CA ASP A 365 -11.54 43.44 1.86
C ASP A 365 -11.65 41.92 2.11
N ASP A 366 -11.46 41.11 1.07
CA ASP A 366 -11.58 39.64 1.10
C ASP A 366 -10.58 38.94 0.15
N ASN A 367 -10.76 37.65 -0.13
CA ASN A 367 -9.93 36.88 -1.06
C ASN A 367 -10.31 37.08 -2.54
N GLY A 368 -11.29 37.90 -2.89
CA GLY A 368 -11.72 38.18 -4.26
C GLY A 368 -12.24 36.96 -5.02
N GLY A 369 -12.67 35.92 -4.30
CA GLY A 369 -13.01 34.62 -4.88
C GLY A 369 -11.80 33.73 -5.18
N VAL A 370 -10.60 34.12 -4.77
CA VAL A 370 -9.38 33.31 -4.93
C VAL A 370 -9.31 32.26 -3.82
N VAL A 371 -8.95 31.03 -4.17
CA VAL A 371 -8.59 29.98 -3.19
C VAL A 371 -7.23 29.43 -3.58
N PHE A 372 -6.30 29.37 -2.63
CA PHE A 372 -4.96 28.85 -2.87
C PHE A 372 -4.73 27.57 -2.07
N VAL A 373 -4.84 26.41 -2.71
CA VAL A 373 -4.45 25.14 -2.11
C VAL A 373 -2.92 25.04 -2.11
N THR A 374 -2.27 25.23 -0.97
CA THR A 374 -0.80 25.32 -0.85
C THR A 374 -0.10 23.96 -0.81
N ALA A 375 -0.55 23.00 -1.62
CA ALA A 375 -0.06 21.61 -1.65
C ALA A 375 1.30 21.45 -2.35
N PHE A 376 2.30 22.31 -2.11
CA PHE A 376 3.57 22.30 -2.87
C PHE A 376 4.31 20.96 -2.83
N SER A 377 4.18 20.22 -1.73
CA SER A 377 4.72 18.88 -1.53
C SER A 377 3.61 17.88 -1.18
N GLY A 378 2.41 18.07 -1.74
CA GLY A 378 1.19 17.38 -1.34
C GLY A 378 0.53 18.01 -0.10
N LEU A 379 -0.50 17.34 0.41
CA LEU A 379 -1.22 17.71 1.64
C LEU A 379 -1.05 16.62 2.71
N PHE A 380 -0.77 17.02 3.94
CA PHE A 380 -0.71 16.13 5.11
C PHE A 380 -2.10 15.99 5.75
N ALA A 381 -2.16 15.74 7.06
CA ALA A 381 -3.40 15.55 7.78
C ALA A 381 -4.38 16.73 7.59
N PRO A 382 -5.70 16.47 7.49
CA PRO A 382 -6.33 15.15 7.42
C PRO A 382 -6.34 14.52 6.00
N TYR A 383 -5.84 15.23 4.99
CA TYR A 383 -6.04 14.88 3.58
C TYR A 383 -5.14 13.73 3.09
N TRP A 384 -3.85 13.72 3.45
CA TRP A 384 -2.84 12.75 2.99
C TRP A 384 -2.81 12.52 1.48
N VAL A 385 -2.79 13.61 0.73
CA VAL A 385 -2.78 13.61 -0.74
C VAL A 385 -1.36 13.90 -1.21
N ASP A 386 -0.63 12.87 -1.65
CA ASP A 386 0.75 13.01 -2.15
C ASP A 386 0.82 13.40 -3.63
N ASP A 387 -0.30 13.28 -4.34
CA ASP A 387 -0.43 13.59 -5.77
C ASP A 387 -0.95 15.00 -6.08
N ALA A 388 -1.20 15.86 -5.07
CA ALA A 388 -1.60 17.26 -5.26
C ALA A 388 -0.40 18.20 -5.42
N ARG A 389 -0.61 19.35 -6.09
CA ARG A 389 0.34 20.47 -6.15
C ARG A 389 -0.32 21.81 -5.82
N GLY A 390 0.52 22.82 -5.57
CA GLY A 390 0.08 24.19 -5.29
C GLY A 390 -0.85 24.70 -6.39
N THR A 391 -2.12 24.95 -6.07
CA THR A 391 -3.14 25.27 -7.07
C THR A 391 -3.94 26.50 -6.65
N LEU A 392 -4.02 27.47 -7.55
CA LEU A 392 -4.71 28.74 -7.34
C LEU A 392 -5.99 28.77 -8.18
N PHE A 393 -7.14 28.81 -7.52
CA PHE A 393 -8.46 28.79 -8.15
C PHE A 393 -9.13 30.17 -8.06
N GLY A 394 -10.14 30.37 -8.93
CA GLY A 394 -11.06 31.51 -8.82
C GLY A 394 -10.50 32.86 -9.28
N LEU A 395 -9.43 32.85 -10.08
CA LEU A 395 -8.91 34.05 -10.72
C LEU A 395 -9.94 34.66 -11.68
N THR A 396 -10.13 35.98 -11.60
CA THR A 396 -10.91 36.78 -12.54
C THR A 396 -10.12 38.02 -12.95
N ALA A 397 -10.62 38.81 -13.91
CA ALA A 397 -10.00 40.09 -14.28
C ALA A 397 -9.98 41.12 -13.13
N HIS A 398 -10.76 40.91 -12.05
CA HIS A 398 -10.76 41.76 -10.86
C HIS A 398 -9.66 41.41 -9.85
N THR A 399 -9.04 40.22 -9.97
CA THR A 399 -8.08 39.73 -8.98
C THR A 399 -6.84 40.63 -8.90
N GLN A 400 -6.34 40.84 -7.67
CA GLN A 400 -5.19 41.72 -7.35
C GLN A 400 -4.19 40.93 -6.50
N LYS A 401 -2.95 41.45 -6.36
CA LYS A 401 -1.93 40.83 -5.49
C LYS A 401 -2.40 40.65 -4.05
N GLY A 402 -3.17 41.62 -3.52
CA GLY A 402 -3.78 41.54 -2.19
C GLY A 402 -4.72 40.35 -2.02
N HIS A 403 -5.56 40.06 -3.02
CA HIS A 403 -6.47 38.90 -3.01
C HIS A 403 -5.72 37.56 -2.93
N VAL A 404 -4.59 37.44 -3.64
CA VAL A 404 -3.73 36.25 -3.57
C VAL A 404 -3.02 36.16 -2.21
N ALA A 405 -2.48 37.26 -1.70
CA ALA A 405 -1.87 37.31 -0.37
C ALA A 405 -2.88 36.92 0.72
N ARG A 406 -4.12 37.39 0.62
CA ARG A 406 -5.23 37.02 1.49
C ARG A 406 -5.55 35.52 1.42
N ALA A 407 -5.68 34.97 0.21
CA ALA A 407 -5.91 33.54 0.01
C ALA A 407 -4.77 32.66 0.55
N THR A 408 -3.51 33.13 0.49
CA THR A 408 -2.35 32.44 1.08
C THR A 408 -2.46 32.33 2.61
N LEU A 409 -2.86 33.42 3.29
CA LEU A 409 -3.06 33.39 4.75
C LEU A 409 -4.27 32.54 5.15
N GLU A 410 -5.39 32.68 4.41
CA GLU A 410 -6.60 31.90 4.61
C GLU A 410 -6.36 30.39 4.44
N ALA A 411 -5.53 29.97 3.48
CA ALA A 411 -5.18 28.56 3.26
C ALA A 411 -4.63 27.88 4.52
N THR A 412 -3.82 28.59 5.31
CA THR A 412 -3.29 28.06 6.58
C THR A 412 -4.42 27.94 7.62
N CYS A 413 -5.36 28.88 7.60
CA CYS A 413 -6.51 28.89 8.51
C CYS A 413 -7.49 27.74 8.21
N PHE A 414 -7.74 27.47 6.93
CA PHE A 414 -8.58 26.35 6.49
C PHE A 414 -7.96 24.99 6.79
N GLN A 415 -6.66 24.82 6.52
CA GLN A 415 -5.95 23.59 6.88
C GLN A 415 -5.96 23.35 8.40
N THR A 416 -5.79 24.43 9.19
CA THR A 416 -5.92 24.37 10.65
C THR A 416 -7.32 23.92 11.07
N LYS A 417 -8.37 24.49 10.48
CA LYS A 417 -9.76 24.09 10.75
C LYS A 417 -10.02 22.62 10.41
N ALA A 418 -9.55 22.14 9.27
CA ALA A 418 -9.72 20.74 8.87
C ALA A 418 -9.05 19.77 9.86
N ILE A 419 -7.88 20.13 10.39
CA ILE A 419 -7.20 19.35 11.44
C ILE A 419 -7.99 19.39 12.75
N LEU A 420 -8.47 20.56 13.17
CA LEU A 420 -9.27 20.69 14.40
C LEU A 420 -10.58 19.90 14.31
N ASP A 421 -11.25 19.90 13.16
CA ASP A 421 -12.46 19.10 12.93
C ASP A 421 -12.17 17.61 13.03
N ALA A 422 -11.04 17.16 12.51
CA ALA A 422 -10.58 15.78 12.67
C ALA A 422 -10.31 15.47 14.16
N MET A 423 -9.67 16.40 14.90
CA MET A 423 -9.36 16.22 16.32
C MET A 423 -10.61 16.14 17.18
N GLU A 424 -11.60 16.98 16.93
CA GLU A 424 -12.89 16.96 17.63
C GLU A 424 -13.64 15.65 17.37
N LYS A 425 -13.68 15.18 16.11
CA LYS A 425 -14.32 13.90 15.74
C LYS A 425 -13.64 12.70 16.39
N ASP A 426 -12.31 12.66 16.41
CA ASP A 426 -11.56 11.54 17.00
C ASP A 426 -11.57 11.56 18.53
N SER A 427 -11.46 12.74 19.14
CA SER A 427 -11.39 12.88 20.61
C SER A 427 -12.76 12.88 21.30
N GLY A 428 -13.83 13.24 20.59
CA GLY A 428 -15.18 13.40 21.14
C GLY A 428 -15.37 14.65 22.02
N HIS A 429 -14.41 15.58 22.01
CA HIS A 429 -14.45 16.81 22.82
C HIS A 429 -14.37 18.05 21.91
N ALA A 430 -15.27 19.00 22.11
CA ALA A 430 -15.25 20.27 21.42
C ALA A 430 -14.14 21.18 21.99
N LEU A 431 -13.36 21.82 21.12
CA LEU A 431 -12.36 22.82 21.53
C LEU A 431 -13.06 24.14 21.85
N THR A 432 -12.74 24.76 22.98
CA THR A 432 -13.36 26.05 23.38
C THR A 432 -12.50 27.27 23.09
N GLU A 433 -11.18 27.10 22.97
CA GLU A 433 -10.21 28.14 22.65
C GLU A 433 -8.97 27.48 22.02
N LEU A 434 -8.36 28.12 21.01
CA LEU A 434 -7.10 27.68 20.41
C LEU A 434 -5.95 28.57 20.90
N ALA A 435 -4.97 27.99 21.60
CA ALA A 435 -3.71 28.68 21.89
C ALA A 435 -2.80 28.70 20.66
N VAL A 436 -2.10 29.80 20.41
CA VAL A 436 -1.24 29.94 19.23
C VAL A 436 0.11 30.54 19.58
N ASP A 437 1.15 30.11 18.87
CA ASP A 437 2.51 30.63 18.96
C ASP A 437 3.26 30.47 17.62
N GLY A 438 4.46 31.05 17.51
CA GLY A 438 5.25 31.04 16.28
C GLY A 438 5.13 32.32 15.43
N GLY A 439 5.91 32.36 14.34
CA GLY A 439 6.18 33.58 13.57
C GLY A 439 4.94 34.18 12.89
N MET A 440 4.08 33.37 12.27
CA MET A 440 2.87 33.90 11.60
C MET A 440 1.85 34.46 12.58
N CYS A 441 1.91 34.07 13.86
CA CYS A 441 0.99 34.56 14.88
C CYS A 441 1.17 36.05 15.15
N THR A 442 2.25 36.69 14.67
CA THR A 442 2.44 38.15 14.72
C THR A 442 1.44 38.91 13.83
N SER A 443 0.81 38.25 12.84
CA SER A 443 -0.21 38.83 11.98
C SER A 443 -1.59 38.78 12.65
N ASP A 444 -2.09 39.94 13.08
CA ASP A 444 -3.44 40.06 13.64
C ASP A 444 -4.52 39.66 12.64
N LEU A 445 -4.36 39.98 11.35
CA LEU A 445 -5.25 39.52 10.28
C LEU A 445 -5.33 37.99 10.22
N THR A 446 -4.19 37.30 10.30
CA THR A 446 -4.15 35.83 10.26
C THR A 446 -4.84 35.24 11.49
N MET A 447 -4.61 35.80 12.68
CA MET A 447 -5.23 35.32 13.91
C MET A 447 -6.73 35.60 13.97
N GLN A 448 -7.18 36.75 13.47
CA GLN A 448 -8.59 37.07 13.32
C GLN A 448 -9.28 36.14 12.31
N THR A 449 -8.66 35.94 11.14
CA THR A 449 -9.14 34.98 10.12
C THR A 449 -9.22 33.57 10.67
N GLN A 450 -8.22 33.17 11.47
CA GLN A 450 -8.22 31.86 12.11
C GLN A 450 -9.42 31.72 13.04
N ALA A 451 -9.68 32.69 13.93
CA ALA A 451 -10.83 32.72 14.84
C ALA A 451 -12.16 32.69 14.08
N ASP A 452 -12.27 33.45 12.99
CA ASP A 452 -13.43 33.50 12.12
C ASP A 452 -13.75 32.14 11.48
N VAL A 453 -12.72 31.46 10.95
CA VAL A 453 -12.83 30.16 10.26
C VAL A 453 -13.10 29.02 11.25
N ILE A 454 -12.49 29.03 12.44
CA ILE A 454 -12.69 27.95 13.44
C ILE A 454 -13.92 28.16 14.30
N GLY A 455 -14.40 29.40 14.42
CA GLY A 455 -15.59 29.72 15.20
C GLY A 455 -15.42 29.72 16.71
N ILE A 456 -14.18 29.70 17.19
CA ILE A 456 -13.82 29.77 18.62
C ILE A 456 -12.73 30.82 18.82
N PRO A 457 -12.56 31.34 20.06
CA PRO A 457 -11.48 32.27 20.37
C PRO A 457 -10.08 31.73 20.06
N VAL A 458 -9.20 32.60 19.60
CA VAL A 458 -7.76 32.34 19.40
C VAL A 458 -6.97 33.19 20.40
N SER A 459 -6.10 32.56 21.19
CA SER A 459 -5.34 33.20 22.26
C SER A 459 -3.84 33.19 21.97
N ARG A 460 -3.25 34.39 21.84
CA ARG A 460 -1.81 34.62 21.61
C ARG A 460 -1.13 35.16 22.88
N PRO A 461 -0.14 34.47 23.46
CA PRO A 461 0.61 34.97 24.63
C PRO A 461 1.57 36.11 24.23
N ALA A 462 1.95 36.96 25.19
CA ALA A 462 2.97 38.00 24.97
C ALA A 462 4.38 37.42 24.85
N MET A 463 4.74 36.47 25.73
CA MET A 463 5.99 35.71 25.65
C MET A 463 5.78 34.52 24.68
N ALA A 464 6.49 34.56 23.55
CA ALA A 464 6.28 33.64 22.43
C ALA A 464 7.14 32.36 22.47
N GLU A 465 8.08 32.23 23.41
CA GLU A 465 9.01 31.09 23.55
C GLU A 465 8.38 29.93 24.38
N THR A 466 7.15 29.55 24.01
CA THR A 466 6.35 28.55 24.75
C THR A 466 6.98 27.16 24.77
N THR A 467 7.70 26.80 23.71
CA THR A 467 8.49 25.56 23.61
C THR A 467 9.52 25.45 24.74
N ALA A 468 10.38 26.47 24.89
CA ALA A 468 11.39 26.49 25.94
C ALA A 468 10.75 26.57 27.34
N LEU A 469 9.66 27.34 27.48
CA LEU A 469 8.92 27.42 28.73
C LEU A 469 8.38 26.04 29.17
N GLY A 470 7.87 25.21 28.25
CA GLY A 470 7.42 23.87 28.59
C GLY A 470 8.54 22.98 29.13
N ALA A 471 9.72 23.01 28.51
CA ALA A 471 10.88 22.27 29.02
C ALA A 471 11.32 22.77 30.41
N ALA A 472 11.30 24.10 30.62
CA ALA A 472 11.55 24.72 31.92
C ALA A 472 10.52 24.29 32.98
N MET A 473 9.22 24.29 32.65
CA MET A 473 8.15 23.84 33.55
C MET A 473 8.35 22.39 33.98
N ALA A 474 8.65 21.49 33.03
CA ALA A 474 8.90 20.08 33.32
C ALA A 474 10.15 19.88 34.20
N ALA A 475 11.24 20.62 33.95
CA ALA A 475 12.45 20.57 34.77
C ALA A 475 12.22 21.14 36.18
N GLY A 476 11.52 22.28 36.27
CA GLY A 476 11.19 22.92 37.53
C GLY A 476 10.29 22.06 38.42
N LEU A 477 9.34 21.32 37.83
CA LEU A 477 8.53 20.32 38.55
C LEU A 477 9.39 19.20 39.15
N ALA A 478 10.42 18.73 38.42
CA ALA A 478 11.29 17.65 38.91
C ALA A 478 12.15 18.06 40.12
N VAL A 479 12.49 19.34 40.24
CA VAL A 479 13.30 19.89 41.35
C VAL A 479 12.50 20.68 42.39
N GLY A 480 11.17 20.72 42.25
CA GLY A 480 10.27 21.36 43.21
C GLY A 480 10.26 22.89 43.18
N MET A 481 10.69 23.51 42.07
CA MET A 481 10.49 24.95 41.81
C MET A 481 9.00 25.29 41.72
N TRP A 482 8.25 24.43 41.02
CA TRP A 482 6.79 24.36 41.09
C TRP A 482 6.39 23.00 41.65
N LYS A 483 5.31 22.96 42.44
CA LYS A 483 4.87 21.74 43.15
C LYS A 483 3.78 20.98 42.42
N SER A 484 3.07 21.63 41.49
CA SER A 484 1.92 21.05 40.80
C SER A 484 1.62 21.78 39.50
N LEU A 485 0.82 21.15 38.63
CA LEU A 485 0.28 21.80 37.43
C LEU A 485 -0.59 23.02 37.77
N THR A 486 -1.26 23.03 38.92
CA THR A 486 -2.07 24.17 39.37
C THR A 486 -1.22 25.42 39.60
N GLU A 487 -0.01 25.28 40.15
CA GLU A 487 0.90 26.44 40.30
C GLU A 487 1.37 26.98 38.94
N LEU A 488 1.39 26.14 37.89
CA LEU A 488 1.75 26.56 36.53
C LEU A 488 0.64 27.32 35.81
N GLU A 489 -0.60 27.30 36.31
CA GLU A 489 -1.70 28.08 35.73
C GLU A 489 -1.45 29.59 35.83
N ASP A 490 -0.74 30.03 36.88
CA ASP A 490 -0.40 31.44 37.13
C ASP A 490 0.89 31.91 36.42
N VAL A 491 1.65 31.00 35.82
CA VAL A 491 2.92 31.28 35.11
C VAL A 491 2.65 31.86 33.72
N ASN A 492 3.39 32.88 33.28
CA ASN A 492 3.25 33.48 31.94
C ASN A 492 1.80 33.93 31.58
N THR A 493 1.16 34.71 32.46
CA THR A 493 -0.23 35.17 32.29
C THR A 493 -0.36 36.60 31.74
N GLU A 494 0.71 37.40 31.75
CA GLU A 494 0.67 38.81 31.36
C GLU A 494 0.61 39.03 29.83
N GLY A 495 -0.13 40.06 29.39
CA GLY A 495 -0.09 40.59 28.01
C GLY A 495 -0.76 39.73 26.91
N ARG A 496 -1.63 38.79 27.28
CA ARG A 496 -2.32 37.90 26.32
C ARG A 496 -3.32 38.65 25.43
N THR A 497 -3.30 38.39 24.12
CA THR A 497 -4.26 38.93 23.13
C THR A 497 -5.25 37.84 22.73
N VAL A 498 -6.56 38.13 22.74
CA VAL A 498 -7.62 37.18 22.37
C VAL A 498 -8.42 37.71 21.18
N PHE A 499 -8.44 36.93 20.09
CA PHE A 499 -9.21 37.20 18.89
C PHE A 499 -10.52 36.40 18.96
N LYS A 500 -11.66 37.08 18.80
CA LYS A 500 -12.99 36.45 18.84
C LYS A 500 -13.56 36.35 17.42
N PRO A 501 -14.33 35.31 17.08
CA PRO A 501 -15.00 35.22 15.79
C PRO A 501 -15.89 36.45 15.53
N GLN A 502 -15.77 37.06 14.35
CA GLN A 502 -16.50 38.24 13.90
C GLN A 502 -17.44 37.95 12.73
N ILE A 503 -17.38 36.75 12.14
CA ILE A 503 -18.29 36.30 11.07
C ILE A 503 -19.35 35.31 11.59
N ASP A 504 -20.49 35.25 10.91
CA ASP A 504 -21.54 34.27 11.18
C ASP A 504 -21.20 32.87 10.64
N GLN A 505 -22.02 31.89 11.04
CA GLN A 505 -21.85 30.49 10.63
C GLN A 505 -22.03 30.30 9.12
N GLU A 506 -22.97 31.02 8.49
CA GLU A 506 -23.27 30.87 7.07
C GLU A 506 -22.09 31.29 6.19
N LYS A 507 -21.47 32.43 6.50
CA LYS A 507 -20.25 32.88 5.81
C LYS A 507 -19.08 31.94 6.03
N ARG A 508 -18.93 31.41 7.25
CA ARG A 508 -17.89 30.42 7.56
C ARG A 508 -18.06 29.14 6.75
N ASP A 509 -19.27 28.58 6.71
CA ASP A 509 -19.59 27.35 5.98
C ASP A 509 -19.36 27.55 4.47
N TYR A 510 -19.71 28.73 3.94
CA TYR A 510 -19.39 29.11 2.55
C TYR A 510 -17.88 29.11 2.27
N MET A 511 -17.08 29.75 3.14
CA MET A 511 -15.62 29.82 2.99
C MET A 511 -14.98 28.43 3.05
N VAL A 512 -15.38 27.61 4.04
CA VAL A 512 -14.87 26.24 4.20
C VAL A 512 -15.30 25.34 3.04
N GLY A 513 -16.57 25.41 2.60
CA GLY A 513 -17.06 24.62 1.46
C GLY A 513 -16.33 24.94 0.16
N ARG A 514 -15.94 26.21 -0.05
CA ARG A 514 -15.11 26.64 -1.19
C ARG A 514 -13.69 26.09 -1.12
N TRP A 515 -13.09 26.10 0.07
CA TRP A 515 -11.78 25.50 0.32
C TRP A 515 -11.80 23.98 0.05
N GLU A 516 -12.75 23.24 0.62
CA GLU A 516 -12.86 21.78 0.44
C GLU A 516 -13.07 21.41 -1.03
N LYS A 517 -13.88 22.18 -1.76
CA LYS A 517 -14.03 22.01 -3.22
C LYS A 517 -12.68 22.18 -3.94
N ALA A 518 -11.91 23.21 -3.60
CA ALA A 518 -10.61 23.45 -4.22
C ALA A 518 -9.61 22.33 -3.90
N VAL A 519 -9.61 21.82 -2.67
CA VAL A 519 -8.78 20.66 -2.27
C VAL A 519 -9.16 19.42 -3.08
N ALA A 520 -10.45 19.09 -3.19
CA ALA A 520 -10.91 17.94 -3.98
C ALA A 520 -10.47 18.05 -5.45
N MET A 521 -10.58 19.23 -6.05
CA MET A 521 -10.15 19.50 -7.42
C MET A 521 -8.62 19.49 -7.62
N SER A 522 -7.83 19.47 -6.55
CA SER A 522 -6.36 19.43 -6.61
C SER A 522 -5.75 18.02 -6.53
N ARG A 523 -6.57 17.00 -6.22
CA ARG A 523 -6.14 15.58 -6.13
C ARG A 523 -5.91 14.98 -7.51
N GLY A 524 -5.14 13.88 -7.58
CA GLY A 524 -4.88 13.17 -8.84
C GLY A 524 -4.05 13.98 -9.83
N TRP A 525 -3.52 15.12 -9.41
CA TRP A 525 -2.78 16.03 -10.28
C TRP A 525 -1.48 15.39 -10.78
N LEU A 526 -0.90 14.48 -10.00
CA LEU A 526 0.32 13.77 -10.36
C LEU A 526 0.06 12.30 -10.67
N SER A 527 0.03 12.00 -11.96
CA SER A 527 0.30 10.66 -12.49
C SER A 527 1.54 10.72 -13.37
N VAL A 528 2.65 11.12 -12.74
CA VAL A 528 3.94 11.36 -13.41
C VAL A 528 4.83 10.12 -13.34
N PRO A 529 5.74 9.93 -14.30
CA PRO A 529 6.68 8.83 -14.26
C PRO A 529 7.52 8.79 -12.98
N TYR A 530 7.89 7.59 -12.52
CA TYR A 530 8.63 7.39 -11.27
C TYR A 530 10.07 7.91 -11.39
N GLN A 531 10.78 7.55 -12.46
CA GLN A 531 12.17 7.95 -12.69
C GLN A 531 12.50 7.96 -14.19
N VAL A 532 13.62 8.59 -14.54
CA VAL A 532 14.22 8.43 -15.87
C VAL A 532 14.88 7.06 -15.93
N TYR A 533 14.49 6.24 -16.91
CA TYR A 533 15.11 4.94 -17.18
C TYR A 533 16.33 5.07 -18.09
N LYS A 534 16.19 5.79 -19.21
CA LYS A 534 17.24 5.91 -20.22
C LYS A 534 17.10 7.21 -21.01
N VAL A 535 18.21 7.84 -21.34
CA VAL A 535 18.29 8.97 -22.29
C VAL A 535 19.10 8.51 -23.51
N ASN A 536 18.63 8.87 -24.70
CA ASN A 536 19.34 8.67 -25.96
C ASN A 536 19.43 10.01 -26.71
N GLY A 537 20.60 10.35 -27.25
CA GLY A 537 20.86 11.69 -27.77
C GLY A 537 20.93 12.75 -26.66
N THR A 538 20.50 13.98 -26.96
CA THR A 538 20.64 15.13 -26.06
C THR A 538 19.30 15.54 -25.46
N VAL A 539 19.04 15.12 -24.23
CA VAL A 539 17.91 15.60 -23.41
C VAL A 539 18.45 16.24 -22.14
N LYS A 540 18.39 17.57 -22.04
CA LYS A 540 18.80 18.30 -20.84
C LYS A 540 17.69 18.20 -19.81
N ASN A 541 18.05 17.91 -18.56
CA ASN A 541 17.14 17.93 -17.42
C ASN A 541 15.93 16.98 -17.55
N ALA A 542 16.15 15.80 -18.14
CA ALA A 542 15.13 14.76 -18.30
C ALA A 542 14.36 14.42 -17.01
N ALA A 543 15.02 14.48 -15.84
CA ALA A 543 14.40 14.19 -14.55
C ALA A 543 13.30 15.18 -14.13
N ALA A 544 13.19 16.35 -14.77
CA ALA A 544 12.15 17.33 -14.48
C ALA A 544 10.73 16.82 -14.76
N LEU A 545 10.60 15.79 -15.61
CA LEU A 545 9.31 15.15 -15.91
C LEU A 545 9.02 13.93 -15.03
N ALA A 546 9.91 13.57 -14.09
CA ALA A 546 9.74 12.44 -13.18
C ALA A 546 9.50 12.89 -11.73
N GLY A 547 8.63 12.17 -11.00
CA GLY A 547 8.17 12.55 -9.67
C GLY A 547 9.20 12.44 -8.54
N THR A 548 10.34 11.79 -8.77
CA THR A 548 11.38 11.53 -7.76
C THR A 548 12.51 12.55 -7.70
N GLY A 549 12.60 13.48 -8.66
CA GLY A 549 13.79 14.32 -8.79
C GLY A 549 13.89 15.48 -7.78
N GLY A 550 12.77 16.00 -7.27
CA GLY A 550 12.78 17.35 -6.65
C GLY A 550 13.31 18.44 -7.60
N VAL A 551 13.51 18.11 -8.88
CA VAL A 551 14.08 18.97 -9.90
C VAL A 551 12.92 19.69 -10.56
N SER A 552 12.66 20.92 -10.13
CA SER A 552 11.77 21.83 -10.84
C SER A 552 12.41 22.26 -12.16
N GLY A 553 11.68 22.20 -13.27
CA GLY A 553 12.19 22.74 -14.54
C GLY A 553 11.52 22.13 -15.75
N VAL A 554 12.20 22.24 -16.90
CA VAL A 554 11.77 21.67 -18.18
C VAL A 554 12.78 20.64 -18.65
N ALA A 555 12.31 19.61 -19.35
CA ALA A 555 13.17 18.70 -20.10
C ALA A 555 13.32 19.23 -21.53
N THR A 556 14.54 19.59 -21.93
CA THR A 556 14.83 20.15 -23.25
C THR A 556 15.41 19.07 -24.16
N PHE A 557 14.67 18.72 -25.21
CA PHE A 557 15.07 17.79 -26.26
C PHE A 557 15.79 18.57 -27.36
N THR A 558 16.97 18.13 -27.79
CA THR A 558 17.74 18.82 -28.85
C THR A 558 18.24 17.82 -29.88
N GLY A 559 17.97 18.10 -31.15
CA GLY A 559 18.21 17.16 -32.24
C GLY A 559 17.43 15.85 -32.08
N PRO A 560 17.72 14.82 -32.90
CA PRO A 560 17.14 13.50 -32.70
C PRO A 560 17.53 12.96 -31.32
N SER A 561 16.56 12.87 -30.42
CA SER A 561 16.77 12.52 -29.01
C SER A 561 15.54 11.84 -28.43
N ALA A 562 15.73 11.06 -27.37
CA ALA A 562 14.65 10.37 -26.69
C ALA A 562 14.95 10.20 -25.20
N VAL A 563 13.91 10.11 -24.40
CA VAL A 563 13.99 9.73 -22.99
C VAL A 563 12.90 8.72 -22.68
N THR A 564 13.29 7.64 -22.05
CA THR A 564 12.37 6.64 -21.50
C THR A 564 12.24 6.87 -20.01
N TYR A 565 11.01 6.91 -19.54
CA TYR A 565 10.65 6.96 -18.14
C TYR A 565 10.13 5.61 -17.68
N ASP A 566 10.45 5.25 -16.43
CA ASP A 566 9.93 4.07 -15.72
C ASP A 566 8.88 4.54 -14.71
N PHE A 567 7.71 3.91 -14.69
CA PHE A 567 6.65 4.14 -13.70
C PHE A 567 6.81 3.28 -12.43
N GLY A 568 7.78 2.36 -12.42
CA GLY A 568 8.05 1.41 -11.33
C GLY A 568 7.04 0.26 -11.23
N LYS A 569 5.93 0.36 -11.94
CA LYS A 569 4.87 -0.64 -12.09
C LYS A 569 4.21 -0.50 -13.46
N ASN A 570 3.49 -1.53 -13.88
CA ASN A 570 2.57 -1.40 -15.01
C ASN A 570 1.44 -0.42 -14.66
N VAL A 571 1.12 0.46 -15.59
CA VAL A 571 0.02 1.44 -15.52
C VAL A 571 -0.83 1.34 -16.79
N ALA A 572 -1.98 1.99 -16.77
CA ALA A 572 -2.85 2.21 -17.91
C ALA A 572 -3.23 3.69 -17.96
N GLY A 573 -3.66 4.18 -19.12
CA GLY A 573 -4.23 5.51 -19.27
C GLY A 573 -3.91 6.23 -20.56
N ILE A 574 -4.36 7.48 -20.59
CA ILE A 574 -4.12 8.45 -21.66
C ILE A 574 -2.90 9.30 -21.29
N VAL A 575 -1.91 9.35 -22.18
CA VAL A 575 -0.72 10.21 -22.00
C VAL A 575 -1.04 11.64 -22.38
N SER A 576 -0.62 12.57 -21.52
CA SER A 576 -0.69 14.00 -21.78
C SER A 576 0.61 14.70 -21.41
N PHE A 577 1.01 15.69 -22.20
CA PHE A 577 2.20 16.50 -21.97
C PHE A 577 1.98 17.97 -22.35
N THR A 578 2.83 18.85 -21.85
CA THR A 578 2.80 20.28 -22.18
C THR A 578 4.16 20.74 -22.65
N THR A 579 4.22 21.48 -23.76
CA THR A 579 5.47 22.03 -24.30
C THR A 579 5.81 23.41 -23.76
N GLY A 580 7.10 23.68 -23.59
CA GLY A 580 7.66 24.99 -23.22
C GLY A 580 8.10 25.77 -24.45
N ALA A 581 9.38 26.15 -24.54
CA ALA A 581 9.96 26.73 -25.75
C ALA A 581 10.09 25.69 -26.87
N VAL A 582 9.92 26.14 -28.12
CA VAL A 582 9.97 25.31 -29.34
C VAL A 582 10.67 26.12 -30.44
N ASP A 583 11.68 25.56 -31.10
CA ASP A 583 12.57 26.28 -32.03
C ASP A 583 11.89 26.75 -33.34
N GLY A 584 10.81 26.10 -33.80
CA GLY A 584 10.14 26.52 -35.02
C GLY A 584 8.93 25.71 -35.44
N PRO A 585 8.24 26.12 -36.53
CA PRO A 585 7.11 25.38 -37.09
C PRO A 585 7.62 24.08 -37.76
N GLY A 586 7.19 22.92 -37.24
CA GLY A 586 7.61 21.59 -37.73
C GLY A 586 8.19 20.69 -36.64
N GLU A 587 8.39 21.21 -35.42
CA GLU A 587 8.75 20.42 -34.25
C GLU A 587 7.62 19.45 -33.87
N ALA A 588 8.01 18.25 -33.40
CA ALA A 588 7.08 17.23 -32.97
C ALA A 588 7.65 16.42 -31.80
N ILE A 589 6.76 16.02 -30.89
CA ILE A 589 7.07 15.05 -29.84
C ILE A 589 6.27 13.78 -30.15
N GLY A 590 7.00 12.68 -30.23
CA GLY A 590 6.45 11.34 -30.34
C GLY A 590 6.45 10.65 -28.98
N PHE A 591 5.54 9.70 -28.76
CA PHE A 591 5.69 8.79 -27.63
C PHE A 591 5.32 7.34 -27.93
N GLY A 592 5.94 6.43 -27.16
CA GLY A 592 5.78 4.98 -27.24
C GLY A 592 5.79 4.33 -25.86
N PHE A 593 5.26 3.10 -25.77
CA PHE A 593 4.93 2.39 -24.54
C PHE A 593 5.50 0.98 -24.51
N SER A 594 6.19 0.61 -23.45
CA SER A 594 6.70 -0.76 -23.30
C SER A 594 6.33 -1.36 -21.94
N GLU A 595 5.97 -2.63 -21.95
CA GLU A 595 5.74 -3.42 -20.74
C GLU A 595 7.05 -3.81 -20.05
N SER A 596 8.09 -4.09 -20.84
CA SER A 596 9.37 -4.59 -20.33
C SER A 596 10.54 -3.76 -20.84
N SER A 597 11.54 -3.58 -19.98
CA SER A 597 12.77 -2.88 -20.34
C SER A 597 13.53 -3.51 -21.52
N LEU A 598 13.26 -4.78 -21.81
CA LEU A 598 13.92 -5.54 -22.86
C LEU A 598 13.55 -5.07 -24.28
N TYR A 599 12.37 -4.47 -24.44
CA TYR A 599 11.84 -4.14 -25.75
C TYR A 599 11.79 -2.62 -26.01
N ILE A 600 12.52 -1.83 -25.22
CA ILE A 600 12.69 -0.38 -25.44
C ILE A 600 13.70 -0.15 -26.58
N SER A 601 13.28 0.60 -27.61
CA SER A 601 14.16 0.97 -28.72
C SER A 601 14.11 2.47 -29.06
N SER A 602 15.06 2.91 -29.90
CA SER A 602 15.11 4.28 -30.44
C SER A 602 14.16 4.53 -31.61
N GLU A 603 13.59 3.48 -32.20
CA GLU A 603 12.69 3.57 -33.35
C GLU A 603 11.21 3.52 -32.94
N GLY A 604 10.94 3.08 -31.70
CA GLY A 604 9.62 2.89 -31.13
C GLY A 604 9.66 2.00 -29.89
N SER A 605 8.51 1.77 -29.29
CA SER A 605 8.38 0.80 -28.20
C SER A 605 8.00 -0.58 -28.73
N ASP A 606 8.59 -1.62 -28.15
CA ASP A 606 8.40 -3.04 -28.47
C ASP A 606 8.83 -3.42 -29.90
N ALA A 607 10.10 -3.13 -30.20
CA ALA A 607 10.73 -3.43 -31.48
C ALA A 607 10.64 -4.92 -31.84
N THR A 608 10.09 -5.19 -33.02
CA THR A 608 10.09 -6.50 -33.68
C THR A 608 10.88 -6.37 -34.97
N GLU A 609 11.73 -7.36 -35.29
CA GLU A 609 12.43 -7.40 -36.59
C GLU A 609 11.48 -7.79 -37.73
N LEU A 610 10.32 -8.39 -37.42
CA LEU A 610 9.49 -9.14 -38.38
C LEU A 610 7.97 -8.81 -38.38
N VAL A 611 7.45 -8.01 -37.43
CA VAL A 611 5.99 -7.84 -37.25
C VAL A 611 5.51 -6.40 -37.09
N GLY A 612 6.37 -5.41 -37.38
CA GLY A 612 6.06 -3.98 -37.29
C GLY A 612 6.42 -3.36 -35.94
N ILE A 613 6.46 -2.03 -35.90
CA ILE A 613 6.74 -1.22 -34.70
C ILE A 613 5.38 -0.77 -34.14
N ASP A 614 5.16 -0.79 -32.82
CA ASP A 614 4.01 -0.09 -32.25
C ASP A 614 4.09 1.37 -32.71
N GLU A 615 3.04 1.85 -33.38
CA GLU A 615 3.02 3.20 -33.93
C GLU A 615 3.41 4.23 -32.86
N LEU A 616 4.49 4.97 -33.13
CA LEU A 616 4.83 6.16 -32.36
C LEU A 616 3.78 7.22 -32.64
N LEU A 617 3.15 7.69 -31.56
CA LEU A 617 2.13 8.73 -31.67
C LEU A 617 2.82 10.07 -31.72
N TRP A 618 2.92 10.64 -32.93
CA TRP A 618 3.57 11.91 -33.20
C TRP A 618 2.59 13.06 -33.10
N PHE A 619 2.94 14.05 -32.30
CA PHE A 619 2.15 15.26 -32.13
C PHE A 619 2.97 16.46 -32.59
N PRO A 620 2.49 17.21 -33.59
CA PRO A 620 3.05 18.51 -33.92
C PRO A 620 2.97 19.42 -32.68
N VAL A 621 4.05 20.13 -32.35
CA VAL A 621 4.10 20.98 -31.17
C VAL A 621 4.30 22.44 -31.51
N SER A 622 3.74 23.32 -30.67
CA SER A 622 4.06 24.74 -30.65
C SER A 622 4.32 25.18 -29.21
N ALA A 623 4.91 26.34 -28.99
CA ALA A 623 5.24 26.79 -27.64
C ALA A 623 3.98 26.90 -26.75
N GLY A 624 4.03 26.36 -25.53
CA GLY A 624 2.94 26.43 -24.55
C GLY A 624 1.73 25.54 -24.83
N THR A 625 1.84 24.52 -25.69
CA THR A 625 0.71 23.68 -26.10
C THR A 625 0.52 22.53 -25.11
N PHE A 626 -0.71 22.33 -24.63
CA PHE A 626 -1.12 21.10 -23.95
C PHE A 626 -1.58 20.08 -24.99
N ILE A 627 -1.06 18.87 -24.91
CA ILE A 627 -1.37 17.76 -25.81
C ILE A 627 -1.78 16.58 -24.95
N ALA A 628 -2.94 16.01 -25.24
CA ALA A 628 -3.37 14.72 -24.72
C ALA A 628 -3.59 13.78 -25.90
N ALA A 629 -3.19 12.51 -25.73
CA ALA A 629 -3.60 11.48 -26.68
C ALA A 629 -5.13 11.43 -26.73
N ASP A 630 -5.70 11.19 -27.90
CA ASP A 630 -7.14 10.94 -27.98
C ASP A 630 -7.50 9.61 -27.31
N LYS A 631 -8.80 9.39 -27.07
CA LYS A 631 -9.28 8.16 -26.44
C LYS A 631 -8.96 6.90 -27.24
N ALA A 632 -8.84 6.96 -28.58
CA ALA A 632 -8.49 5.77 -29.36
C ALA A 632 -7.04 5.31 -29.07
N HIS A 633 -6.21 6.18 -28.53
CA HIS A 633 -4.82 5.90 -28.18
C HIS A 633 -4.59 5.60 -26.69
N GLU A 634 -5.65 5.38 -25.91
CA GLU A 634 -5.54 4.87 -24.55
C GLU A 634 -4.74 3.56 -24.51
N ARG A 635 -3.77 3.46 -23.60
CA ARG A 635 -2.93 2.28 -23.43
C ARG A 635 -3.14 1.64 -22.08
N GLY A 636 -3.11 0.33 -22.03
CA GLY A 636 -3.18 -0.44 -20.80
C GLY A 636 -1.96 -1.33 -20.70
N GLY A 637 -1.55 -1.65 -19.47
CA GLY A 637 -0.38 -2.49 -19.20
C GLY A 637 0.88 -1.94 -19.87
N PHE A 638 1.44 -0.84 -19.38
CA PHE A 638 2.80 -0.45 -19.72
C PHE A 638 3.53 0.08 -18.50
N ARG A 639 4.83 -0.18 -18.39
CA ARG A 639 5.68 0.32 -17.29
C ARG A 639 6.59 1.44 -17.77
N TYR A 640 6.95 1.43 -19.05
CA TYR A 640 7.87 2.38 -19.63
C TYR A 640 7.19 3.26 -20.66
N LEU A 641 7.41 4.56 -20.57
CA LEU A 641 6.95 5.56 -21.53
C LEU A 641 8.16 6.29 -22.12
N SER A 642 8.33 6.18 -23.42
CA SER A 642 9.38 6.88 -24.15
C SER A 642 8.82 8.12 -24.82
N LEU A 643 9.46 9.27 -24.62
CA LEU A 643 9.27 10.48 -25.42
C LEU A 643 10.39 10.58 -26.47
N TYR A 644 10.03 10.92 -27.70
CA TYR A 644 10.92 11.02 -28.85
C TYR A 644 10.83 12.41 -29.48
N HIS A 645 11.97 12.91 -29.92
CA HIS A 645 12.12 14.11 -30.70
C HIS A 645 12.95 13.75 -31.94
N ASN A 646 12.49 14.10 -33.15
CA ASN A 646 13.10 13.61 -34.40
C ASN A 646 13.59 14.71 -35.34
N THR A 647 13.54 15.97 -34.93
CA THR A 647 13.99 17.10 -35.75
C THR A 647 15.43 17.49 -35.42
N SER A 648 16.00 18.44 -36.16
CA SER A 648 17.29 19.06 -35.82
C SER A 648 17.21 20.20 -34.81
N GLY A 649 15.99 20.64 -34.42
CA GLY A 649 15.77 21.78 -33.53
C GLY A 649 15.75 21.39 -32.06
N SER A 650 15.08 22.20 -31.24
CA SER A 650 14.92 22.01 -29.81
C SER A 650 13.47 22.20 -29.37
N THR A 651 13.02 21.35 -28.45
CA THR A 651 11.68 21.38 -27.85
C THR A 651 11.77 21.14 -26.35
N ASP A 652 11.17 22.03 -25.57
CA ASP A 652 10.97 21.83 -24.14
C ASP A 652 9.67 21.08 -23.87
N VAL A 653 9.72 20.13 -22.94
CA VAL A 653 8.55 19.52 -22.33
C VAL A 653 8.56 19.87 -20.85
N THR A 654 7.46 20.44 -20.38
CA THR A 654 7.28 21.02 -19.03
C THR A 654 6.49 20.11 -18.10
N ASN A 655 5.69 19.21 -18.65
CA ASN A 655 4.87 18.26 -17.90
C ASN A 655 4.66 16.98 -18.72
N LEU A 656 4.56 15.83 -18.04
CA LEU A 656 4.22 14.52 -18.60
C LEU A 656 3.38 13.76 -17.59
N THR A 657 2.16 13.38 -17.99
CA THR A 657 1.14 12.78 -17.12
C THR A 657 0.43 11.62 -17.82
N VAL A 658 -0.11 10.70 -17.05
CA VAL A 658 -0.97 9.59 -17.52
C VAL A 658 -2.29 9.62 -16.77
N HIS A 659 -3.41 9.89 -17.44
CA HIS A 659 -4.74 9.76 -16.82
C HIS A 659 -5.15 8.29 -16.81
N PHE A 660 -5.15 7.64 -15.66
CA PHE A 660 -5.45 6.21 -15.52
C PHE A 660 -6.93 5.92 -15.77
N THR A 661 -7.25 4.83 -16.47
CA THR A 661 -8.63 4.53 -16.95
C THR A 661 -8.96 3.03 -17.00
N ALA A 662 -8.21 2.18 -16.27
CA ALA A 662 -8.38 0.72 -16.41
C ALA A 662 -9.79 0.22 -16.04
N ILE A 663 -10.51 0.88 -15.14
CA ILE A 663 -11.92 0.56 -14.89
C ILE A 663 -12.76 1.83 -15.11
N PRO A 664 -13.25 2.07 -16.34
CA PRO A 664 -13.85 3.35 -16.73
C PRO A 664 -15.11 3.73 -15.95
N GLN A 665 -15.79 2.73 -15.38
CA GLN A 665 -17.00 2.91 -14.58
C GLN A 665 -16.70 3.12 -13.09
N VAL A 666 -15.45 2.95 -12.65
CA VAL A 666 -15.00 3.17 -11.28
C VAL A 666 -14.26 4.50 -11.25
N ALA A 667 -14.58 5.36 -10.27
CA ALA A 667 -13.88 6.62 -10.12
C ALA A 667 -12.39 6.38 -9.83
N ASP A 668 -11.51 7.24 -10.35
CA ASP A 668 -10.05 7.04 -10.24
C ASP A 668 -9.56 6.90 -8.79
N ASP A 669 -10.26 7.52 -7.82
CA ASP A 669 -9.97 7.44 -6.38
C ASP A 669 -10.54 6.19 -5.69
N GLU A 670 -11.26 5.34 -6.43
CA GLU A 670 -11.73 4.03 -6.02
C GLU A 670 -10.93 2.86 -6.63
N LEU A 671 -10.10 3.13 -7.64
CA LEU A 671 -9.20 2.14 -8.23
C LEU A 671 -8.23 1.58 -7.18
N GLY A 672 -7.99 0.26 -7.24
CA GLY A 672 -7.23 -0.47 -6.22
C GLY A 672 -7.94 -0.69 -4.86
N LYS A 673 -9.18 -0.19 -4.65
CA LYS A 673 -9.99 -0.58 -3.48
C LYS A 673 -10.59 -1.96 -3.69
N TYR A 674 -9.83 -3.00 -3.37
CA TYR A 674 -10.30 -4.38 -3.45
C TYR A 674 -11.36 -4.69 -2.38
N THR A 675 -12.44 -5.36 -2.78
CA THR A 675 -13.46 -5.89 -1.86
C THR A 675 -12.98 -7.15 -1.14
N GLY A 676 -11.94 -7.80 -1.68
CA GLY A 676 -11.24 -8.90 -1.03
C GLY A 676 -9.77 -8.62 -0.73
N TYR A 677 -9.18 -9.51 0.05
CA TYR A 677 -7.80 -9.42 0.52
C TYR A 677 -7.24 -10.80 0.85
N PHE A 678 -5.91 -10.92 0.82
CA PHE A 678 -5.16 -12.07 1.31
C PHE A 678 -3.92 -11.62 2.07
N HIS A 679 -3.57 -12.37 3.11
CA HIS A 679 -2.44 -12.15 3.97
C HIS A 679 -1.93 -13.49 4.52
N CYS A 680 -0.63 -13.71 4.43
CA CYS A 680 0.10 -14.71 5.19
C CYS A 680 1.43 -14.12 5.70
N ASP A 681 2.23 -14.92 6.40
CA ASP A 681 3.55 -14.52 6.89
C ASP A 681 4.65 -14.55 5.82
N ASP A 682 4.30 -14.86 4.56
CA ASP A 682 5.20 -14.88 3.42
C ASP A 682 4.92 -13.70 2.46
N ASP A 683 5.71 -12.63 2.59
CA ASP A 683 5.63 -11.41 1.77
C ASP A 683 5.62 -11.71 0.25
N LYS A 684 6.29 -12.78 -0.20
CA LYS A 684 6.32 -13.15 -1.63
C LYS A 684 4.95 -13.65 -2.08
N VAL A 685 4.36 -14.57 -1.33
CA VAL A 685 3.02 -15.12 -1.63
C VAL A 685 1.96 -14.02 -1.57
N ASN A 686 2.07 -13.10 -0.62
CA ASN A 686 1.17 -11.96 -0.50
C ASN A 686 1.21 -11.08 -1.76
N ARG A 687 2.41 -10.74 -2.24
CA ARG A 687 2.59 -9.92 -3.44
C ARG A 687 2.02 -10.59 -4.69
N VAL A 688 2.15 -11.91 -4.82
CA VAL A 688 1.54 -12.66 -5.94
C VAL A 688 0.02 -12.48 -5.97
N TRP A 689 -0.65 -12.54 -4.82
CA TRP A 689 -2.10 -12.35 -4.74
C TRP A 689 -2.51 -10.97 -5.27
N TYR A 690 -1.85 -9.90 -4.80
CA TYR A 690 -2.17 -8.54 -5.23
C TYR A 690 -1.77 -8.27 -6.68
N ALA A 691 -0.68 -8.88 -7.17
CA ALA A 691 -0.29 -8.76 -8.57
C ALA A 691 -1.31 -9.42 -9.52
N GLY A 692 -1.88 -10.55 -9.13
CA GLY A 692 -2.94 -11.18 -9.92
C GLY A 692 -4.23 -10.36 -9.93
N ALA A 693 -4.63 -9.80 -8.79
CA ALA A 693 -5.76 -8.86 -8.71
C ALA A 693 -5.53 -7.62 -9.59
N TYR A 694 -4.36 -7.00 -9.49
CA TYR A 694 -3.99 -5.81 -10.27
C TYR A 694 -3.86 -6.11 -11.77
N THR A 695 -3.41 -7.32 -12.13
CA THR A 695 -3.38 -7.76 -13.53
C THR A 695 -4.79 -7.80 -14.12
N CYS A 696 -5.76 -8.40 -13.42
CA CYS A 696 -7.15 -8.42 -13.88
C CYS A 696 -7.82 -7.03 -13.89
N GLU A 697 -7.43 -6.13 -12.97
CA GLU A 697 -7.84 -4.72 -13.00
C GLU A 697 -7.36 -4.04 -14.29
N LEU A 698 -6.10 -4.25 -14.71
CA LEU A 698 -5.56 -3.72 -15.96
C LEU A 698 -6.13 -4.38 -17.22
N CYS A 699 -6.56 -5.64 -17.13
CA CYS A 699 -7.25 -6.37 -18.21
C CYS A 699 -8.75 -6.04 -18.29
N THR A 700 -9.29 -5.29 -17.34
CA THR A 700 -10.60 -4.65 -17.50
C THR A 700 -10.37 -3.39 -18.33
N ILE A 701 -11.20 -3.12 -19.35
CA ILE A 701 -11.02 -1.93 -20.22
C ILE A 701 -12.36 -1.30 -20.63
N ASP A 702 -12.29 -0.02 -21.05
CA ASP A 702 -13.34 0.61 -21.87
C ASP A 702 -13.25 0.06 -23.30
N PRO A 703 -14.29 -0.57 -23.87
CA PRO A 703 -14.23 -0.93 -25.29
C PRO A 703 -14.37 0.29 -26.20
N THR A 704 -14.85 1.44 -25.72
CA THR A 704 -14.97 2.67 -26.54
C THR A 704 -13.64 3.40 -26.70
N ALA A 705 -12.62 2.98 -25.96
CA ALA A 705 -11.31 3.61 -25.94
C ALA A 705 -10.18 2.59 -26.10
N GLY A 706 -9.03 3.11 -26.51
CA GLY A 706 -7.86 2.33 -26.87
C GLY A 706 -8.07 1.52 -28.15
N ASN A 707 -6.96 1.00 -28.64
CA ASN A 707 -6.95 0.17 -29.82
C ASN A 707 -6.34 -1.20 -29.53
N ALA A 708 -6.84 -2.24 -30.22
CA ALA A 708 -6.25 -3.57 -30.26
C ALA A 708 -5.49 -3.81 -31.56
N LEU A 709 -4.57 -4.79 -31.53
CA LEU A 709 -3.93 -5.33 -32.73
C LEU A 709 -4.54 -6.70 -33.08
N PRO A 710 -5.51 -6.80 -34.01
CA PRO A 710 -6.25 -8.03 -34.24
C PRO A 710 -5.58 -9.03 -35.20
N LEU A 711 -4.38 -8.74 -35.68
CA LEU A 711 -3.68 -9.56 -36.68
C LEU A 711 -2.70 -10.55 -36.00
N LEU A 712 -3.24 -11.69 -35.56
CA LEU A 712 -2.45 -12.85 -35.14
C LEU A 712 -1.91 -13.59 -36.38
N GLY A 713 -0.60 -13.83 -36.45
CA GLY A 713 0.04 -14.68 -37.45
C GLY A 713 0.52 -14.02 -38.75
N THR A 714 0.35 -12.70 -38.92
CA THR A 714 0.85 -11.98 -40.10
C THR A 714 2.26 -11.45 -39.87
N SER A 715 3.26 -12.05 -40.51
CA SER A 715 4.65 -11.55 -40.55
C SER A 715 4.88 -10.65 -41.77
N PHE A 716 5.57 -9.52 -41.60
CA PHE A 716 5.99 -8.67 -42.72
C PHE A 716 7.39 -9.05 -43.19
N PRO A 717 7.70 -8.93 -44.50
CA PRO A 717 9.07 -9.10 -44.99
C PRO A 717 10.03 -8.16 -44.27
N PRO A 718 11.26 -8.59 -43.93
CA PRO A 718 12.28 -7.73 -43.33
C PRO A 718 12.44 -6.42 -44.14
N GLY A 719 12.23 -5.28 -43.49
CA GLY A 719 12.34 -3.95 -44.11
C GLY A 719 11.04 -3.32 -44.62
N GLN A 720 9.90 -4.03 -44.64
CA GLN A 720 8.57 -3.41 -44.79
C GLN A 720 8.00 -3.09 -43.40
N ARG A 721 8.19 -1.84 -42.97
CA ARG A 721 7.83 -1.31 -41.64
C ARG A 721 6.58 -0.42 -41.69
N ALA A 722 5.48 -0.89 -42.29
CA ALA A 722 4.23 -0.14 -42.20
C ALA A 722 3.67 -0.28 -40.78
N PRO A 723 3.28 0.81 -40.09
CA PRO A 723 2.54 0.69 -38.83
C PRO A 723 1.26 -0.12 -39.07
N LEU A 724 1.01 -1.10 -38.22
CA LEU A 724 -0.21 -1.88 -38.30
C LEU A 724 -1.41 -0.99 -37.93
N PRO A 725 -2.46 -0.91 -38.75
CA PRO A 725 -3.65 -0.15 -38.40
C PRO A 725 -4.29 -0.78 -37.15
N TRP A 726 -4.42 0.06 -36.14
CA TRP A 726 -5.04 -0.22 -34.87
C TRP A 726 -6.58 -0.19 -35.00
N TYR A 727 -7.28 -1.15 -34.38
CA TYR A 727 -8.75 -1.19 -34.42
C TYR A 727 -9.34 -0.69 -33.11
N VAL A 728 -10.29 0.24 -33.20
CA VAL A 728 -11.09 0.70 -32.06
C VAL A 728 -11.98 -0.44 -31.59
N ASN A 729 -11.92 -0.73 -30.29
CA ASN A 729 -12.55 -1.88 -29.66
C ASN A 729 -14.07 -1.75 -29.44
N TYR A 730 -14.72 -0.75 -30.04
CA TYR A 730 -16.14 -0.43 -29.78
C TYR A 730 -17.05 -1.65 -29.97
N THR A 731 -16.69 -2.53 -30.91
CA THR A 731 -17.46 -3.70 -31.29
C THR A 731 -17.36 -4.87 -30.32
N ILE A 732 -16.46 -4.86 -29.32
CA ILE A 732 -16.27 -5.99 -28.38
C ILE A 732 -17.53 -6.23 -27.53
N THR A 733 -18.09 -5.18 -26.94
CA THR A 733 -19.18 -5.24 -25.95
C THR A 733 -20.16 -4.07 -26.11
N ASP A 734 -20.35 -3.59 -27.34
CA ASP A 734 -21.25 -2.49 -27.69
C ASP A 734 -21.09 -1.25 -26.79
N GLY A 735 -19.84 -0.87 -26.54
CA GLY A 735 -19.50 0.30 -25.73
C GLY A 735 -19.57 0.13 -24.21
N THR A 736 -19.68 -1.10 -23.67
CA THR A 736 -19.67 -1.38 -22.22
C THR A 736 -18.39 -2.08 -21.76
N SER A 737 -17.91 -1.90 -20.51
CA SER A 737 -16.63 -2.50 -20.09
C SER A 737 -16.54 -4.01 -20.35
N ALA A 738 -15.34 -4.46 -20.71
CA ALA A 738 -15.05 -5.86 -20.94
C ALA A 738 -13.82 -6.30 -20.13
N LEU A 739 -13.82 -7.55 -19.70
CA LEU A 739 -12.60 -8.28 -19.36
C LEU A 739 -11.99 -8.84 -20.64
N VAL A 740 -10.74 -8.48 -20.93
CA VAL A 740 -9.98 -8.93 -22.10
C VAL A 740 -8.77 -9.79 -21.70
N ASP A 741 -8.13 -10.44 -22.68
CA ASP A 741 -6.94 -11.30 -22.54
C ASP A 741 -5.79 -10.57 -21.81
N GLY A 742 -5.34 -9.47 -22.43
CA GLY A 742 -4.17 -8.72 -22.02
C GLY A 742 -4.47 -7.22 -22.01
N ALA A 743 -3.80 -6.50 -21.11
CA ALA A 743 -4.03 -5.08 -20.91
C ALA A 743 -3.55 -4.22 -22.11
N LYS A 744 -2.56 -4.70 -22.87
CA LYS A 744 -1.89 -3.95 -23.94
C LYS A 744 -2.34 -4.34 -25.36
N ARG A 745 -1.92 -5.51 -25.86
CA ARG A 745 -2.04 -5.91 -27.28
C ARG A 745 -3.25 -6.82 -27.52
N ASP A 746 -3.46 -7.79 -26.63
CA ASP A 746 -4.50 -8.82 -26.74
C ASP A 746 -5.80 -8.37 -26.08
N ARG A 747 -6.34 -7.24 -26.54
CA ARG A 747 -7.55 -6.64 -26.00
C ARG A 747 -8.81 -7.28 -26.60
N LEU A 748 -8.92 -8.59 -26.52
CA LEU A 748 -10.06 -9.39 -26.99
C LEU A 748 -10.65 -10.19 -25.84
N VAL A 749 -11.93 -10.57 -25.95
CA VAL A 749 -12.56 -11.45 -24.97
C VAL A 749 -12.24 -12.91 -25.30
N TRP A 750 -11.61 -13.61 -24.36
CA TRP A 750 -11.26 -15.02 -24.51
C TRP A 750 -11.93 -15.89 -23.43
N PRO A 751 -12.67 -16.93 -23.84
CA PRO A 751 -13.26 -17.90 -22.92
C PRO A 751 -12.25 -18.56 -21.98
N GLY A 752 -11.07 -18.93 -22.48
CA GLY A 752 -10.00 -19.57 -21.70
C GLY A 752 -9.60 -18.71 -20.51
N ASP A 753 -9.28 -17.43 -20.74
CA ASP A 753 -8.89 -16.49 -19.70
C ASP A 753 -9.92 -16.35 -18.59
N MET A 754 -11.21 -16.36 -18.94
CA MET A 754 -12.27 -16.26 -17.95
C MET A 754 -12.26 -17.41 -16.94
N SER A 755 -11.82 -18.61 -17.31
CA SER A 755 -11.74 -19.74 -16.38
C SER A 755 -10.72 -19.54 -15.24
N ILE A 756 -9.79 -18.58 -15.38
CA ILE A 756 -8.82 -18.19 -14.35
C ILE A 756 -9.11 -16.79 -13.80
N ALA A 757 -9.31 -15.81 -14.67
CA ALA A 757 -9.46 -14.40 -14.33
C ALA A 757 -10.80 -14.09 -13.63
N LEU A 758 -11.90 -14.77 -13.99
CA LEU A 758 -13.21 -14.55 -13.35
C LEU A 758 -13.15 -14.89 -11.85
N PRO A 759 -12.67 -16.07 -11.41
CA PRO A 759 -12.48 -16.34 -9.99
C PRO A 759 -11.56 -15.33 -9.30
N THR A 760 -10.51 -14.85 -9.98
CA THR A 760 -9.63 -13.81 -9.44
C THR A 760 -10.38 -12.50 -9.20
N ILE A 761 -11.15 -12.02 -10.18
CA ILE A 761 -12.00 -10.83 -10.05
C ILE A 761 -12.98 -11.02 -8.90
N ALA A 762 -13.65 -12.17 -8.84
CA ALA A 762 -14.66 -12.45 -7.83
C ALA A 762 -14.13 -12.40 -6.39
N VAL A 763 -12.87 -12.79 -6.15
CA VAL A 763 -12.27 -12.72 -4.81
C VAL A 763 -11.51 -11.43 -4.52
N SER A 764 -11.38 -10.51 -5.48
CA SER A 764 -10.56 -9.29 -5.38
C SER A 764 -11.37 -8.02 -5.59
N THR A 765 -11.56 -7.57 -6.84
CA THR A 765 -12.30 -6.35 -7.18
C THR A 765 -13.81 -6.54 -7.13
N TYR A 766 -14.28 -7.75 -7.38
CA TYR A 766 -15.70 -8.12 -7.53
C TYR A 766 -16.42 -7.34 -8.65
N TYR A 767 -15.69 -6.86 -9.67
CA TYR A 767 -16.28 -6.17 -10.82
C TYR A 767 -16.86 -7.16 -11.85
N MET A 768 -17.93 -7.84 -11.44
CA MET A 768 -18.55 -8.90 -12.22
C MET A 768 -19.32 -8.41 -13.46
N ASP A 769 -19.60 -7.11 -13.58
CA ASP A 769 -20.32 -6.56 -14.73
C ASP A 769 -19.47 -6.63 -16.01
N ALA A 770 -18.16 -6.35 -15.94
CA ALA A 770 -17.26 -6.54 -17.09
C ALA A 770 -17.19 -8.00 -17.53
N VAL A 771 -17.25 -8.94 -16.58
CA VAL A 771 -17.32 -10.38 -16.88
C VAL A 771 -18.63 -10.72 -17.59
N ALA A 772 -19.77 -10.22 -17.09
CA ALA A 772 -21.08 -10.46 -17.70
C ALA A 772 -21.15 -9.94 -19.14
N ASN A 773 -20.60 -8.74 -19.39
CA ASN A 773 -20.54 -8.13 -20.71
C ASN A 773 -19.67 -8.97 -21.67
N SER A 774 -18.48 -9.39 -21.22
CA SER A 774 -17.60 -10.29 -21.97
C SER A 774 -18.28 -11.62 -22.31
N LEU A 775 -18.99 -12.24 -21.37
CA LEU A 775 -19.72 -13.49 -21.65
C LEU A 775 -20.86 -13.28 -22.65
N THR A 776 -21.58 -12.17 -22.52
CA THR A 776 -22.69 -11.84 -23.41
C THR A 776 -22.21 -11.63 -24.85
N SER A 777 -21.03 -11.01 -25.04
CA SER A 777 -20.46 -10.80 -26.38
C SER A 777 -20.08 -12.12 -27.05
N LEU A 778 -19.63 -13.12 -26.30
CA LEU A 778 -19.37 -14.47 -26.82
C LEU A 778 -20.66 -15.23 -27.13
N VAL A 779 -21.64 -15.22 -26.23
CA VAL A 779 -22.89 -15.97 -26.39
C VAL A 779 -23.71 -15.46 -27.57
N THR A 780 -23.66 -14.15 -27.85
CA THR A 780 -24.34 -13.55 -29.01
C THR A 780 -23.82 -14.10 -30.34
N LEU A 781 -22.59 -14.62 -30.37
CA LEU A 781 -21.97 -15.24 -31.54
C LEU A 781 -22.27 -16.75 -31.65
N GLN A 782 -23.05 -17.33 -30.74
CA GLN A 782 -23.41 -18.74 -30.81
C GLN A 782 -24.12 -19.07 -32.13
N ASN A 783 -23.63 -20.07 -32.84
CA ASN A 783 -24.18 -20.44 -34.14
C ASN A 783 -25.44 -21.34 -34.02
N ALA A 784 -26.07 -21.65 -35.15
CA ALA A 784 -27.26 -22.49 -35.19
C ALA A 784 -27.05 -23.94 -34.73
N SER A 785 -25.82 -24.47 -34.80
CA SER A 785 -25.51 -25.81 -34.26
C SER A 785 -25.31 -25.81 -32.75
N GLY A 786 -25.21 -24.64 -32.11
CA GLY A 786 -24.92 -24.47 -30.69
C GLY A 786 -23.44 -24.18 -30.38
N ALA A 787 -22.58 -24.14 -31.40
CA ALA A 787 -21.15 -23.86 -31.20
C ALA A 787 -20.95 -22.41 -30.73
N LEU A 788 -20.10 -22.24 -29.72
CA LEU A 788 -19.63 -20.95 -29.22
C LEU A 788 -18.28 -20.63 -29.86
N PRO A 789 -17.95 -19.34 -30.04
CA PRO A 789 -16.74 -18.93 -30.75
C PRO A 789 -15.47 -19.23 -29.93
N TYR A 790 -14.34 -19.34 -30.62
CA TYR A 790 -13.01 -19.44 -30.00
C TYR A 790 -12.62 -18.16 -29.24
N ALA A 791 -12.95 -16.98 -29.79
CA ALA A 791 -12.70 -15.66 -29.20
C ALA A 791 -13.79 -14.67 -29.62
N GLY A 792 -13.88 -13.53 -28.93
CA GLY A 792 -14.80 -12.44 -29.23
C GLY A 792 -14.53 -11.71 -30.55
N VAL A 793 -15.44 -10.80 -30.93
CA VAL A 793 -15.23 -9.87 -32.05
C VAL A 793 -14.16 -8.81 -31.73
N PRO A 794 -13.43 -8.27 -32.73
CA PRO A 794 -13.55 -8.54 -34.17
C PRO A 794 -12.78 -9.78 -34.68
N PHE A 795 -12.06 -10.51 -33.82
CA PHE A 795 -11.17 -11.59 -34.22
C PHE A 795 -11.85 -12.69 -35.07
N TYR A 796 -13.02 -13.16 -34.61
CA TYR A 796 -13.86 -14.10 -35.36
C TYR A 796 -14.22 -13.61 -36.77
N ALA A 797 -14.47 -12.31 -36.96
CA ALA A 797 -14.83 -11.75 -38.26
C ALA A 797 -13.64 -11.73 -39.25
N MET A 798 -12.39 -11.79 -38.77
CA MET A 798 -11.19 -11.71 -39.60
C MET A 798 -10.62 -13.07 -40.00
N GLN A 799 -10.87 -14.14 -39.23
CA GLN A 799 -10.27 -15.47 -39.46
C GLN A 799 -11.28 -16.58 -39.85
N GLY A 800 -12.55 -16.23 -40.08
CA GLY A 800 -13.61 -17.22 -40.28
C GLY A 800 -13.96 -17.96 -38.98
N TYR A 801 -14.94 -18.87 -39.02
CA TYR A 801 -15.38 -19.66 -37.85
C TYR A 801 -14.25 -20.59 -37.33
N LEU A 802 -13.29 -20.04 -36.59
CA LEU A 802 -12.34 -20.81 -35.79
C LEU A 802 -13.08 -21.39 -34.60
N PHE A 803 -13.07 -22.71 -34.50
CA PHE A 803 -13.70 -23.48 -33.43
C PHE A 803 -12.64 -24.18 -32.60
N SER A 804 -12.82 -24.12 -31.29
CA SER A 804 -12.03 -24.82 -30.28
C SER A 804 -12.99 -25.52 -29.32
N PHE A 805 -12.83 -26.83 -29.16
CA PHE A 805 -13.69 -27.63 -28.30
C PHE A 805 -13.56 -27.26 -26.81
N THR A 806 -12.35 -27.04 -26.33
CA THR A 806 -12.03 -26.65 -24.95
C THR A 806 -12.55 -25.24 -24.64
N TYR A 807 -12.29 -24.24 -25.49
CA TYR A 807 -12.80 -22.86 -25.31
C TYR A 807 -14.32 -22.77 -25.39
N HIS A 808 -14.93 -23.61 -26.23
CA HIS A 808 -16.37 -23.79 -26.22
C HIS A 808 -16.87 -24.23 -24.84
N CYS A 809 -16.23 -25.23 -24.22
CA CYS A 809 -16.57 -25.67 -22.87
C CYS A 809 -16.23 -24.61 -21.80
N TYR A 810 -15.11 -23.88 -21.92
CA TYR A 810 -14.77 -22.79 -21.01
C TYR A 810 -15.82 -21.67 -21.00
N SER A 811 -16.42 -21.37 -22.16
CA SER A 811 -17.55 -20.42 -22.23
C SER A 811 -18.74 -20.88 -21.38
N LEU A 812 -19.04 -22.18 -21.40
CA LEU A 812 -20.12 -22.77 -20.59
C LEU A 812 -19.77 -22.75 -19.10
N ILE A 813 -18.53 -23.11 -18.74
CA ILE A 813 -18.03 -23.05 -17.36
C ILE A 813 -18.13 -21.61 -16.84
N ALA A 814 -17.72 -20.61 -17.62
CA ALA A 814 -17.75 -19.22 -17.21
C ALA A 814 -19.18 -18.67 -17.02
N ILE A 815 -20.17 -19.16 -17.78
CA ILE A 815 -21.60 -18.86 -17.51
C ILE A 815 -22.01 -19.39 -16.13
N TYR A 816 -21.62 -20.62 -15.79
CA TYR A 816 -21.87 -21.19 -14.47
C TYR A 816 -21.15 -20.39 -13.37
N ASP A 817 -19.87 -20.11 -13.53
CA ASP A 817 -19.06 -19.42 -12.53
C ASP A 817 -19.57 -18.00 -12.27
N HIS A 818 -19.96 -17.27 -13.33
CA HIS A 818 -20.60 -15.97 -13.17
C HIS A 818 -21.84 -16.06 -12.29
N TYR A 819 -22.73 -17.02 -12.57
CA TYR A 819 -23.92 -17.26 -11.74
C TYR A 819 -23.56 -17.69 -10.30
N LEU A 820 -22.57 -18.58 -10.13
CA LEU A 820 -22.13 -19.06 -8.83
C LEU A 820 -21.70 -17.89 -7.93
N TRP A 821 -20.91 -16.96 -8.47
CA TRP A 821 -20.37 -15.83 -7.72
C TRP A 821 -21.38 -14.69 -7.50
N THR A 822 -22.23 -14.41 -8.49
CA THR A 822 -23.16 -13.26 -8.45
C THR A 822 -24.55 -13.59 -7.92
N GLY A 823 -24.99 -14.84 -8.08
CA GLY A 823 -26.38 -15.24 -7.92
C GLY A 823 -27.33 -14.59 -8.93
N ASP A 824 -26.83 -14.14 -10.08
CA ASP A 824 -27.61 -13.44 -11.09
C ASP A 824 -28.52 -14.39 -11.88
N VAL A 825 -29.77 -14.49 -11.41
CA VAL A 825 -30.78 -15.38 -12.01
C VAL A 825 -31.24 -14.88 -13.38
N ASP A 826 -31.22 -13.58 -13.62
CA ASP A 826 -31.65 -13.00 -14.89
C ASP A 826 -30.61 -13.29 -15.98
N PHE A 827 -29.33 -13.08 -15.67
CA PHE A 827 -28.22 -13.49 -16.53
C PHE A 827 -28.29 -14.99 -16.85
N LEU A 828 -28.45 -15.84 -15.82
CA LEU A 828 -28.56 -17.28 -16.04
C LEU A 828 -29.79 -17.64 -16.90
N THR A 829 -30.92 -16.98 -16.67
CA THR A 829 -32.16 -17.23 -17.43
C THR A 829 -31.99 -16.87 -18.90
N ALA A 830 -31.36 -15.73 -19.20
CA ALA A 830 -31.04 -15.32 -20.57
C ALA A 830 -30.08 -16.31 -21.26
N ASN A 831 -29.16 -16.91 -20.49
CA ASN A 831 -28.13 -17.80 -21.00
C ASN A 831 -28.46 -19.30 -20.92
N TRP A 832 -29.57 -19.71 -20.29
CA TRP A 832 -29.90 -21.13 -20.11
C TRP A 832 -30.10 -21.88 -21.43
N ALA A 833 -30.91 -21.34 -22.34
CA ALA A 833 -31.13 -21.98 -23.64
C ALA A 833 -29.85 -22.04 -24.49
N PRO A 834 -29.04 -20.95 -24.59
CA PRO A 834 -27.69 -21.03 -25.17
C PRO A 834 -26.79 -22.07 -24.52
N PHE A 835 -26.76 -22.15 -23.18
CA PHE A 835 -25.97 -23.12 -22.44
C PHE A 835 -26.34 -24.56 -22.81
N VAL A 836 -27.65 -24.89 -22.79
CA VAL A 836 -28.15 -26.23 -23.16
C VAL A 836 -27.77 -26.59 -24.60
N ARG A 837 -27.93 -25.66 -25.55
CA ARG A 837 -27.53 -25.89 -26.95
C ARG A 837 -26.02 -26.11 -27.08
N GLY A 838 -25.21 -25.33 -26.36
CA GLY A 838 -23.76 -25.49 -26.36
C GLY A 838 -23.33 -26.85 -25.80
N LEU A 839 -23.82 -27.21 -24.62
CA LEU A 839 -23.47 -28.50 -24.01
C LEU A 839 -23.92 -29.68 -24.89
N ASN A 840 -25.10 -29.61 -25.51
CA ASN A 840 -25.55 -30.63 -26.45
C ASN A 840 -24.75 -30.65 -27.75
N PHE A 841 -24.27 -29.50 -28.22
CA PHE A 841 -23.33 -29.44 -29.33
C PHE A 841 -22.02 -30.15 -28.98
N ALA A 842 -21.43 -29.90 -27.81
CA ALA A 842 -20.23 -30.59 -27.36
C ALA A 842 -20.42 -32.12 -27.31
N LEU A 843 -21.60 -32.59 -26.90
CA LEU A 843 -21.94 -34.02 -26.89
C LEU A 843 -22.00 -34.66 -28.29
N THR A 844 -22.13 -33.89 -29.36
CA THR A 844 -22.07 -34.43 -30.73
C THR A 844 -20.70 -34.97 -31.12
N PHE A 845 -19.65 -34.60 -30.38
CA PHE A 845 -18.30 -35.14 -30.54
C PHE A 845 -18.10 -36.46 -29.80
N VAL A 846 -19.01 -36.85 -28.89
CA VAL A 846 -18.94 -38.14 -28.19
C VAL A 846 -19.33 -39.25 -29.16
N ASP A 847 -18.35 -40.09 -29.49
CA ASP A 847 -18.53 -41.15 -30.47
C ASP A 847 -18.93 -42.49 -29.82
N SER A 848 -18.88 -43.57 -30.59
CA SER A 848 -19.23 -44.92 -30.11
C SER A 848 -18.37 -45.44 -28.96
N THR A 849 -17.19 -44.85 -28.73
CA THR A 849 -16.32 -45.21 -27.60
C THR A 849 -16.82 -44.65 -26.28
N GLY A 850 -17.66 -43.61 -26.31
CA GLY A 850 -18.12 -42.89 -25.14
C GLY A 850 -17.19 -41.76 -24.67
N LEU A 851 -16.16 -41.43 -25.46
CA LEU A 851 -15.33 -40.23 -25.30
C LEU A 851 -15.58 -39.26 -26.46
N ALA A 852 -15.35 -37.97 -26.22
CA ALA A 852 -15.34 -36.97 -27.28
C ALA A 852 -14.10 -37.12 -28.16
N ASP A 853 -14.29 -37.37 -29.46
CA ASP A 853 -13.23 -37.31 -30.47
C ASP A 853 -13.14 -35.88 -30.98
N VAL A 854 -12.06 -35.18 -30.60
CA VAL A 854 -11.85 -33.77 -30.92
C VAL A 854 -10.95 -33.55 -32.13
N SER A 855 -10.72 -34.57 -32.97
CA SER A 855 -9.87 -34.48 -34.17
C SER A 855 -10.27 -33.36 -35.15
N GLY A 856 -11.52 -32.89 -35.08
CA GLY A 856 -12.04 -31.75 -35.85
C GLY A 856 -11.89 -30.38 -35.18
N SER A 857 -11.21 -30.29 -34.03
CA SER A 857 -10.90 -29.06 -33.30
C SER A 857 -9.53 -28.54 -33.73
N TRP A 858 -9.51 -27.39 -34.41
CA TRP A 858 -8.32 -26.90 -35.11
C TRP A 858 -7.47 -25.95 -34.26
N ALA A 859 -8.05 -25.37 -33.20
CA ALA A 859 -7.41 -24.39 -32.33
C ALA A 859 -7.65 -24.69 -30.85
N ASP A 860 -6.66 -24.40 -30.01
CA ASP A 860 -6.70 -24.44 -28.55
C ASP A 860 -5.57 -23.59 -27.97
N TRP A 861 -5.49 -23.47 -26.63
CA TRP A 861 -4.64 -22.57 -25.83
C TRP A 861 -3.13 -22.61 -26.10
N LEU A 862 -2.66 -23.42 -27.05
CA LEU A 862 -1.35 -23.46 -27.74
C LEU A 862 -1.19 -24.72 -28.62
N ARG A 863 -2.23 -25.55 -28.70
CA ARG A 863 -2.21 -26.84 -29.37
C ARG A 863 -2.97 -26.78 -30.68
N ASN A 864 -2.24 -26.90 -31.79
CA ASN A 864 -2.86 -27.10 -33.10
C ASN A 864 -3.22 -28.58 -33.25
N TYR A 865 -4.45 -28.87 -33.66
CA TYR A 865 -4.96 -30.23 -33.94
C TYR A 865 -4.98 -31.14 -32.70
N MET A 866 -5.83 -30.83 -31.71
CA MET A 866 -6.13 -31.77 -30.63
C MET A 866 -6.73 -33.05 -31.25
N GLY A 867 -5.97 -34.14 -31.27
CA GLY A 867 -6.35 -35.36 -31.99
C GLY A 867 -7.01 -36.41 -31.10
N GLY A 868 -8.01 -37.11 -31.66
CA GLY A 868 -8.65 -38.28 -31.06
C GLY A 868 -9.39 -38.00 -29.76
N HIS A 869 -9.47 -39.03 -28.90
CA HIS A 869 -10.07 -38.92 -27.57
C HIS A 869 -9.13 -38.22 -26.58
N ASN A 870 -8.98 -36.91 -26.74
CA ASN A 870 -8.06 -36.12 -25.94
C ASN A 870 -8.49 -36.04 -24.46
N ILE A 871 -7.56 -36.31 -23.54
CA ILE A 871 -7.84 -36.36 -22.09
C ILE A 871 -8.28 -35.01 -21.51
N GLU A 872 -7.66 -33.90 -21.92
CA GLU A 872 -8.00 -32.57 -21.45
C GLU A 872 -9.44 -32.22 -21.85
N ALA A 873 -9.76 -32.34 -23.14
CA ALA A 873 -11.08 -32.08 -23.68
C ALA A 873 -12.16 -32.92 -22.97
N ASN A 874 -11.90 -34.20 -22.72
CA ASN A 874 -12.85 -35.09 -22.03
C ASN A 874 -12.97 -34.79 -20.53
N ALA A 875 -11.89 -34.37 -19.86
CA ALA A 875 -11.94 -33.93 -18.46
C ALA A 875 -12.76 -32.64 -18.31
N ILE A 876 -12.55 -31.66 -19.21
CA ILE A 876 -13.32 -30.41 -19.24
C ILE A 876 -14.80 -30.68 -19.59
N LEU A 877 -15.08 -31.56 -20.56
CA LEU A 877 -16.47 -31.96 -20.87
C LEU A 877 -17.15 -32.64 -19.68
N TYR A 878 -16.47 -33.55 -18.99
CA TYR A 878 -16.98 -34.19 -17.77
C TYR A 878 -17.30 -33.16 -16.68
N TYR A 879 -16.41 -32.19 -16.47
CA TYR A 879 -16.64 -31.08 -15.54
C TYR A 879 -17.86 -30.26 -15.96
N THR A 880 -17.94 -29.86 -17.23
CA THR A 880 -19.04 -29.07 -17.79
C THR A 880 -20.39 -29.79 -17.68
N LEU A 881 -20.44 -31.10 -17.91
CA LEU A 881 -21.64 -31.92 -17.70
C LEU A 881 -22.07 -31.91 -16.23
N THR A 882 -21.12 -31.96 -15.30
CA THR A 882 -21.40 -31.91 -13.86
C THR A 882 -22.02 -30.56 -13.48
N LEU A 883 -21.45 -29.45 -13.98
CA LEU A 883 -22.02 -28.10 -13.80
C LEU A 883 -23.40 -27.97 -14.45
N GLY A 884 -23.58 -28.54 -15.64
CA GLY A 884 -24.86 -28.56 -16.35
C GLY A 884 -25.96 -29.29 -15.56
N LEU A 885 -25.63 -30.42 -14.93
CA LEU A 885 -26.55 -31.15 -14.04
C LEU A 885 -26.94 -30.32 -12.81
N GLU A 886 -26.01 -29.56 -12.22
CA GLU A 886 -26.31 -28.63 -11.11
C GLU A 886 -27.26 -27.51 -11.56
N LEU A 887 -27.01 -26.90 -12.72
CA LEU A 887 -27.89 -25.86 -13.27
C LEU A 887 -29.26 -26.42 -13.68
N ALA A 888 -29.33 -27.61 -14.25
CA ALA A 888 -30.59 -28.27 -14.62
C ALA A 888 -31.47 -28.51 -13.39
N ALA A 889 -30.87 -28.98 -12.30
CA ALA A 889 -31.57 -29.15 -11.02
C ALA A 889 -32.10 -27.81 -10.49
N LEU A 890 -31.29 -26.75 -10.54
CA LEU A 890 -31.69 -25.40 -10.15
C LEU A 890 -32.83 -24.83 -11.01
N ARG A 891 -32.78 -25.07 -12.32
CA ARG A 891 -33.79 -24.61 -13.29
C ARG A 891 -35.05 -25.47 -13.31
N ASN A 892 -35.07 -26.56 -12.53
CA ASN A 892 -36.10 -27.58 -12.57
C ASN A 892 -36.36 -28.10 -14.00
N ASP A 893 -35.27 -28.22 -14.78
CA ASP A 893 -35.29 -28.69 -16.17
C ASP A 893 -34.76 -30.13 -16.22
N SER A 894 -35.68 -31.10 -16.25
CA SER A 894 -35.32 -32.52 -16.30
C SER A 894 -35.04 -33.03 -17.71
N SER A 895 -35.13 -32.19 -18.75
CA SER A 895 -35.14 -32.65 -20.15
C SER A 895 -33.83 -33.30 -20.59
N GLN A 896 -32.69 -32.84 -20.07
CA GLN A 896 -31.36 -33.35 -20.44
C GLN A 896 -30.71 -34.22 -19.35
N VAL A 897 -31.25 -34.24 -18.13
CA VAL A 897 -30.60 -34.82 -16.93
C VAL A 897 -30.20 -36.28 -17.13
N ALA A 898 -31.09 -37.11 -17.70
CA ALA A 898 -30.80 -38.52 -17.95
C ALA A 898 -29.65 -38.70 -18.96
N SER A 899 -29.65 -37.92 -20.05
CA SER A 899 -28.60 -37.95 -21.07
C SER A 899 -27.26 -37.51 -20.49
N TRP A 900 -27.21 -36.35 -19.83
CA TRP A 900 -25.96 -35.81 -19.29
C TRP A 900 -25.37 -36.68 -18.18
N THR A 901 -26.21 -37.25 -17.31
CA THR A 901 -25.77 -38.20 -16.28
C THR A 901 -25.13 -39.44 -16.91
N SER A 902 -25.75 -39.99 -17.96
CA SER A 902 -25.22 -41.15 -18.68
C SER A 902 -23.88 -40.84 -19.35
N HIS A 903 -23.76 -39.70 -20.03
CA HIS A 903 -22.50 -39.30 -20.68
C HIS A 903 -21.39 -39.06 -19.66
N ALA A 904 -21.66 -38.36 -18.56
CA ALA A 904 -20.67 -38.10 -17.52
C ALA A 904 -20.13 -39.41 -16.90
N ALA A 905 -21.02 -40.36 -16.58
CA ALA A 905 -20.63 -41.67 -16.06
C ALA A 905 -19.78 -42.47 -17.06
N THR A 906 -20.17 -42.47 -18.34
CA THR A 906 -19.43 -43.16 -19.41
C THR A 906 -18.05 -42.54 -19.62
N ILE A 907 -17.96 -41.21 -19.77
CA ILE A 907 -16.68 -40.51 -19.98
C ILE A 907 -15.70 -40.84 -18.85
N LYS A 908 -16.15 -40.75 -17.59
CA LYS A 908 -15.31 -41.08 -16.43
C LYS A 908 -14.81 -42.53 -16.45
N SER A 909 -15.70 -43.48 -16.76
CA SER A 909 -15.35 -44.90 -16.83
C SER A 909 -14.38 -45.19 -17.99
N VAL A 910 -14.66 -44.66 -19.17
CA VAL A 910 -13.91 -44.97 -20.40
C VAL A 910 -12.55 -44.28 -20.39
N ALA A 911 -12.44 -43.02 -19.93
CA ALA A 911 -11.15 -42.31 -19.83
C ALA A 911 -10.17 -43.09 -18.92
N ASN A 912 -10.64 -43.59 -17.78
CA ASN A 912 -9.82 -44.41 -16.88
C ASN A 912 -9.46 -45.79 -17.46
N THR A 913 -10.26 -46.33 -18.37
CA THR A 913 -9.99 -47.63 -18.99
C THR A 913 -9.04 -47.51 -20.19
N ARG A 914 -9.18 -46.44 -20.98
CA ARG A 914 -8.46 -46.28 -22.27
C ARG A 914 -7.22 -45.39 -22.16
N LEU A 915 -7.25 -44.35 -21.32
CA LEU A 915 -6.21 -43.31 -21.30
C LEU A 915 -5.30 -43.39 -20.07
N TRP A 916 -5.72 -44.04 -18.98
CA TRP A 916 -4.88 -44.16 -17.78
C TRP A 916 -3.63 -45.02 -18.04
N ASP A 917 -2.46 -44.47 -17.74
CA ASP A 917 -1.18 -45.18 -17.77
C ASP A 917 -0.65 -45.37 -16.35
N ALA A 918 -0.90 -46.55 -15.79
CA ALA A 918 -0.46 -46.93 -14.46
C ALA A 918 1.07 -46.94 -14.29
N SER A 919 1.86 -47.02 -15.37
CA SER A 919 3.32 -46.99 -15.27
C SER A 919 3.87 -45.57 -15.09
N ALA A 920 3.20 -44.58 -15.66
CA ALA A 920 3.53 -43.17 -15.55
C ALA A 920 2.77 -42.46 -14.41
N ASN A 921 1.75 -43.12 -13.84
CA ASN A 921 0.79 -42.52 -12.90
C ASN A 921 0.08 -41.28 -13.49
N LEU A 922 -0.16 -41.30 -14.79
CA LEU A 922 -0.70 -40.19 -15.56
C LEU A 922 -1.63 -40.73 -16.65
N TYR A 923 -2.53 -39.89 -17.14
CA TYR A 923 -3.30 -40.15 -18.35
C TYR A 923 -2.48 -39.80 -19.59
N ARG A 924 -2.58 -40.67 -20.60
CA ARG A 924 -2.10 -40.42 -21.96
C ARG A 924 -2.94 -39.33 -22.60
N ASP A 925 -2.32 -38.60 -23.53
CA ASP A 925 -2.98 -37.50 -24.23
C ASP A 925 -4.23 -37.95 -24.99
N ASN A 926 -4.16 -39.06 -25.72
CA ASN A 926 -5.26 -39.66 -26.47
C ASN A 926 -4.99 -41.16 -26.73
N ASP A 927 -5.94 -41.85 -27.35
CA ASP A 927 -5.87 -43.30 -27.61
C ASP A 927 -5.66 -43.66 -29.09
N SER A 928 -5.15 -42.73 -29.91
CA SER A 928 -4.76 -43.01 -31.30
C SER A 928 -3.78 -44.18 -31.34
N LEU A 929 -3.90 -45.09 -32.31
CA LEU A 929 -3.02 -46.27 -32.41
C LEU A 929 -1.88 -46.05 -33.42
N PRO A 930 -0.61 -46.32 -33.05
CA PRO A 930 -0.14 -46.80 -31.74
C PRO A 930 -0.33 -45.75 -30.62
N LEU A 931 -0.67 -46.20 -29.41
CA LEU A 931 -0.95 -45.32 -28.27
C LEU A 931 0.15 -44.28 -28.10
N THR A 932 -0.26 -43.02 -27.92
CA THR A 932 0.67 -41.92 -27.67
C THR A 932 1.49 -42.15 -26.39
N SER A 933 2.77 -41.78 -26.44
CA SER A 933 3.63 -41.71 -25.26
C SER A 933 3.55 -40.38 -24.52
N LEU A 934 2.78 -39.41 -25.03
CA LEU A 934 2.59 -38.10 -24.42
C LEU A 934 1.62 -38.20 -23.23
N HIS A 935 2.03 -37.64 -22.09
CA HIS A 935 1.17 -37.45 -20.92
C HIS A 935 1.10 -35.94 -20.64
N PRO A 936 0.03 -35.26 -21.08
CA PRO A 936 0.02 -33.82 -21.16
C PRO A 936 -0.15 -33.21 -19.75
N GLN A 937 0.43 -32.04 -19.51
CA GLN A 937 0.36 -31.36 -18.22
C GLN A 937 -1.06 -30.85 -17.94
N ASP A 938 -1.67 -30.20 -18.93
CA ASP A 938 -3.04 -29.67 -18.89
C ASP A 938 -4.10 -30.72 -18.52
N GLY A 939 -4.18 -31.80 -19.28
CA GLY A 939 -5.21 -32.81 -19.15
C GLY A 939 -5.08 -33.65 -17.89
N ASN A 940 -3.87 -33.79 -17.37
CA ASN A 940 -3.65 -34.44 -16.08
C ASN A 940 -4.04 -33.52 -14.90
N ALA A 941 -3.74 -32.23 -14.96
CA ALA A 941 -4.26 -31.26 -13.99
C ALA A 941 -5.79 -31.22 -14.01
N TRP A 942 -6.39 -31.16 -15.22
CA TRP A 942 -7.85 -31.20 -15.40
C TRP A 942 -8.48 -32.52 -14.96
N ALA A 943 -7.85 -33.67 -15.17
CA ALA A 943 -8.39 -34.95 -14.70
C ALA A 943 -8.54 -35.00 -13.16
N VAL A 944 -7.66 -34.31 -12.43
CA VAL A 944 -7.79 -34.13 -10.97
C VAL A 944 -8.85 -33.10 -10.64
N LEU A 945 -8.79 -31.90 -11.23
CA LEU A 945 -9.70 -30.79 -10.96
C LEU A 945 -11.16 -31.15 -11.26
N ALA A 946 -11.40 -31.78 -12.40
CA ALA A 946 -12.71 -32.23 -12.84
C ALA A 946 -13.26 -33.39 -12.00
N ASN A 947 -12.46 -34.01 -11.12
CA ASN A 947 -12.80 -35.26 -10.42
C ASN A 947 -13.05 -36.43 -11.40
N LEU A 948 -12.23 -36.54 -12.45
CA LEU A 948 -12.27 -37.64 -13.42
C LEU A 948 -11.58 -38.90 -12.86
N THR A 949 -10.63 -38.73 -11.94
CA THR A 949 -9.99 -39.85 -11.22
C THR A 949 -10.99 -40.74 -10.47
N LEU A 950 -10.68 -42.02 -10.35
CA LEU A 950 -11.50 -43.03 -9.66
C LEU A 950 -11.38 -42.95 -8.13
N SER A 951 -10.30 -42.36 -7.62
CA SER A 951 -10.05 -42.29 -6.18
C SER A 951 -9.13 -41.12 -5.80
N PRO A 952 -9.19 -40.64 -4.54
CA PRO A 952 -8.23 -39.67 -4.02
C PRO A 952 -6.77 -40.12 -4.18
N ALA A 953 -6.48 -41.42 -4.00
CA ALA A 953 -5.13 -41.97 -4.17
C ALA A 953 -4.60 -41.81 -5.60
N GLN A 954 -5.46 -41.99 -6.61
CA GLN A 954 -5.09 -41.75 -8.01
C GLN A 954 -4.85 -40.26 -8.28
N ALA A 955 -5.64 -39.36 -7.67
CA ALA A 955 -5.38 -37.92 -7.75
C ALA A 955 -4.03 -37.53 -7.13
N THR A 956 -3.69 -38.11 -5.97
CA THR A 956 -2.36 -37.96 -5.35
C THR A 956 -1.24 -38.45 -6.26
N GLN A 957 -1.42 -39.61 -6.91
CA GLN A 957 -0.46 -40.16 -7.87
C GLN A 957 -0.21 -39.20 -9.05
N VAL A 958 -1.28 -38.69 -9.68
CA VAL A 958 -1.18 -37.70 -10.76
C VAL A 958 -0.44 -36.46 -10.26
N SER A 959 -0.86 -35.90 -9.13
CA SER A 959 -0.23 -34.72 -8.57
C SER A 959 1.26 -34.91 -8.29
N SER A 960 1.70 -36.05 -7.74
CA SER A 960 3.12 -36.32 -7.51
C SER A 960 3.91 -36.44 -8.81
N ALA A 961 3.30 -37.04 -9.85
CA ALA A 961 3.93 -37.18 -11.16
C ALA A 961 4.08 -35.82 -11.88
N LEU A 962 3.13 -34.89 -11.73
CA LEU A 962 3.23 -33.53 -12.23
C LEU A 962 4.37 -32.76 -11.54
N MET A 963 4.42 -32.82 -10.20
CA MET A 963 5.49 -32.18 -9.41
C MET A 963 6.89 -32.64 -9.81
N ALA A 964 7.04 -33.93 -10.16
CA ALA A 964 8.33 -34.49 -10.55
C ALA A 964 8.92 -33.89 -11.84
N ARG A 965 8.13 -33.14 -12.61
CA ARG A 965 8.55 -32.50 -13.87
C ARG A 965 9.05 -31.08 -13.70
N TRP A 966 8.85 -30.46 -12.53
CA TRP A 966 9.12 -29.05 -12.33
C TRP A 966 10.58 -28.69 -12.57
N GLY A 967 10.79 -27.67 -13.40
CA GLY A 967 12.07 -27.00 -13.56
C GLY A 967 12.20 -25.80 -12.63
N PRO A 968 13.35 -25.10 -12.69
CA PRO A 968 13.58 -23.90 -11.87
C PRO A 968 12.59 -22.76 -12.17
N PHE A 969 11.96 -22.76 -13.34
CA PHE A 969 11.03 -21.72 -13.77
C PHE A 969 9.56 -22.17 -13.78
N GLY A 970 9.24 -23.38 -13.32
CA GLY A 970 7.87 -23.91 -13.30
C GLY A 970 7.69 -25.24 -14.04
N PRO A 971 6.44 -25.73 -14.15
CA PRO A 971 6.12 -26.98 -14.84
C PRO A 971 6.27 -26.82 -16.37
N PRO A 972 6.93 -27.76 -17.05
CA PRO A 972 6.86 -27.83 -18.51
C PRO A 972 5.44 -28.24 -18.95
N ALA A 973 5.05 -27.82 -20.15
CA ALA A 973 3.90 -28.34 -20.88
C ALA A 973 4.40 -29.24 -22.03
N PRO A 974 4.58 -30.57 -21.82
CA PRO A 974 5.10 -31.47 -22.85
C PRO A 974 4.31 -31.45 -24.16
N GLU A 975 3.02 -31.17 -24.08
CA GLU A 975 2.08 -31.01 -25.19
C GLU A 975 2.32 -29.74 -26.02
N ALA A 976 3.09 -28.79 -25.50
CA ALA A 976 3.46 -27.53 -26.12
C ALA A 976 5.00 -27.36 -26.19
N GLY A 977 5.75 -28.45 -26.28
CA GLY A 977 7.20 -28.41 -26.46
C GLY A 977 7.95 -27.90 -25.22
N ALA A 978 8.69 -26.80 -25.37
CA ALA A 978 9.52 -26.22 -24.31
C ALA A 978 8.81 -25.09 -23.54
N THR A 979 7.48 -25.06 -23.53
CA THR A 979 6.69 -23.99 -22.92
C THR A 979 6.43 -24.22 -21.44
N VAL A 980 6.41 -23.12 -20.67
CA VAL A 980 5.80 -22.99 -19.35
C VAL A 980 4.65 -22.00 -19.47
N SER A 981 3.45 -22.41 -19.04
CA SER A 981 2.24 -21.58 -19.15
C SER A 981 1.59 -21.38 -17.77
N PRO A 982 1.53 -20.14 -17.26
CA PRO A 982 0.76 -19.75 -16.08
C PRO A 982 -0.72 -20.16 -16.12
N PHE A 983 -1.32 -20.24 -17.31
CA PHE A 983 -2.69 -20.72 -17.49
C PHE A 983 -2.86 -22.14 -16.95
N ILE A 984 -2.04 -23.09 -17.44
CA ILE A 984 -2.07 -24.48 -17.01
C ILE A 984 -1.58 -24.65 -15.57
N SER A 985 -0.51 -23.94 -15.22
CA SER A 985 -0.02 -23.94 -13.84
C SER A 985 -1.09 -23.48 -12.86
N GLY A 986 -1.99 -22.56 -13.26
CA GLY A 986 -3.14 -22.12 -12.46
C GLY A 986 -4.12 -23.27 -12.13
N PHE A 987 -4.39 -24.18 -13.07
CA PHE A 987 -5.18 -25.38 -12.81
C PHE A 987 -4.39 -26.43 -12.01
N GLU A 988 -3.09 -26.57 -12.27
CA GLU A 988 -2.21 -27.47 -11.53
C GLU A 988 -2.15 -27.09 -10.03
N LEU A 989 -2.08 -25.79 -9.70
CA LEU A 989 -2.19 -25.33 -8.31
C LEU A 989 -3.47 -25.85 -7.63
N GLN A 990 -4.60 -25.79 -8.33
CA GLN A 990 -5.86 -26.31 -7.81
C GLN A 990 -5.84 -27.84 -7.67
N ALA A 991 -5.30 -28.54 -8.67
CA ALA A 991 -5.15 -29.99 -8.65
C ALA A 991 -4.33 -30.46 -7.45
N HIS A 992 -3.24 -29.75 -7.10
CA HIS A 992 -2.46 -30.03 -5.91
C HIS A 992 -3.27 -29.92 -4.61
N TYR A 993 -4.04 -28.85 -4.44
CA TYR A 993 -4.92 -28.74 -3.27
C TYR A 993 -5.99 -29.83 -3.23
N VAL A 994 -6.58 -30.18 -4.37
CA VAL A 994 -7.57 -31.27 -4.48
C VAL A 994 -6.94 -32.62 -4.12
N ALA A 995 -5.67 -32.84 -4.51
CA ALA A 995 -4.91 -34.06 -4.24
C ALA A 995 -4.29 -34.11 -2.81
N GLY A 996 -4.47 -33.07 -1.99
CA GLY A 996 -3.90 -32.99 -0.64
C GLY A 996 -2.43 -32.54 -0.58
N HIS A 997 -1.90 -31.95 -1.64
CA HIS A 997 -0.53 -31.43 -1.75
C HIS A 997 -0.48 -29.89 -1.71
N GLY A 998 -1.19 -29.25 -0.77
CA GLY A 998 -1.21 -27.78 -0.65
C GLY A 998 0.19 -27.14 -0.53
N ALA A 999 1.12 -27.80 0.18
CA ALA A 999 2.51 -27.31 0.28
C ALA A 999 3.22 -27.23 -1.08
N ALA A 1000 2.93 -28.16 -2.00
CA ALA A 1000 3.47 -28.12 -3.35
C ALA A 1000 2.90 -26.94 -4.13
N ALA A 1001 1.59 -26.68 -4.02
CA ALA A 1001 0.96 -25.51 -4.64
C ALA A 1001 1.61 -24.20 -4.17
N VAL A 1002 1.82 -24.04 -2.85
CA VAL A 1002 2.48 -22.85 -2.30
C VAL A 1002 3.94 -22.75 -2.76
N GLN A 1003 4.65 -23.87 -2.85
CA GLN A 1003 6.01 -23.89 -3.40
C GLN A 1003 6.03 -23.42 -4.85
N LEU A 1004 5.09 -23.87 -5.68
CA LEU A 1004 5.01 -23.44 -7.08
C LEU A 1004 4.66 -21.95 -7.19
N VAL A 1005 3.75 -21.43 -6.34
CA VAL A 1005 3.48 -19.99 -6.23
C VAL A 1005 4.76 -19.20 -5.94
N ARG A 1006 5.61 -19.69 -5.03
CA ARG A 1006 6.90 -19.03 -4.73
C ARG A 1006 7.84 -19.04 -5.93
N SER A 1007 8.14 -20.22 -6.48
CA SER A 1007 9.19 -20.34 -7.50
C SER A 1007 8.79 -19.75 -8.84
N MET A 1008 7.55 -20.01 -9.29
CA MET A 1008 7.08 -19.57 -10.60
C MET A 1008 6.54 -18.14 -10.54
N TRP A 1009 5.63 -17.84 -9.63
CA TRP A 1009 4.99 -16.52 -9.63
C TRP A 1009 5.79 -15.45 -8.90
N ALA A 1010 6.25 -15.72 -7.67
CA ALA A 1010 6.95 -14.71 -6.91
C ALA A 1010 8.37 -14.48 -7.41
N ASP A 1011 9.18 -15.54 -7.45
CA ASP A 1011 10.62 -15.45 -7.74
C ASP A 1011 10.86 -15.11 -9.21
N PHE A 1012 10.10 -15.72 -10.13
CA PHE A 1012 10.28 -15.49 -11.57
C PHE A 1012 9.34 -14.41 -12.11
N LEU A 1013 8.01 -14.63 -12.13
CA LEU A 1013 7.08 -13.71 -12.80
C LEU A 1013 6.94 -12.32 -12.15
N LEU A 1014 7.39 -12.13 -10.90
CA LEU A 1014 7.38 -10.83 -10.23
C LEU A 1014 8.78 -10.29 -9.94
N ASP A 1015 9.64 -11.06 -9.26
CA ASP A 1015 10.91 -10.57 -8.72
C ASP A 1015 12.09 -10.64 -9.69
N ASP A 1016 11.98 -11.37 -10.80
CA ASP A 1016 13.04 -11.38 -11.82
C ASP A 1016 13.21 -9.98 -12.42
N ALA A 1017 14.46 -9.57 -12.60
CA ALA A 1017 14.81 -8.23 -13.08
C ALA A 1017 14.21 -7.88 -14.46
N ARG A 1018 13.77 -8.89 -15.23
CA ARG A 1018 13.12 -8.71 -16.53
C ARG A 1018 11.62 -8.43 -16.45
N MET A 1019 11.01 -8.62 -15.27
CA MET A 1019 9.57 -8.51 -15.04
C MET A 1019 9.13 -7.12 -14.54
N THR A 1020 7.82 -6.93 -14.44
CA THR A 1020 7.21 -5.62 -14.14
C THR A 1020 7.07 -5.35 -12.66
N ASN A 1021 7.33 -6.35 -11.80
CA ASN A 1021 7.19 -6.27 -10.34
C ASN A 1021 5.76 -5.88 -9.86
N SER A 1022 4.75 -6.01 -10.73
CA SER A 1022 3.39 -5.54 -10.45
C SER A 1022 2.28 -6.32 -11.14
N THR A 1023 2.56 -6.93 -12.29
CA THR A 1023 1.62 -7.73 -13.07
C THR A 1023 2.26 -9.04 -13.51
N LEU A 1024 1.46 -9.95 -14.06
CA LEU A 1024 1.87 -11.30 -14.40
C LEU A 1024 1.85 -11.53 -15.91
N MET A 1025 2.93 -12.17 -16.41
CA MET A 1025 3.18 -12.43 -17.82
C MET A 1025 2.46 -13.70 -18.31
N GLU A 1026 2.14 -13.75 -19.61
CA GLU A 1026 1.30 -14.79 -20.19
C GLU A 1026 1.97 -16.16 -20.37
N GLY A 1027 3.29 -16.23 -20.56
CA GLY A 1027 3.98 -17.49 -20.85
C GLY A 1027 5.42 -17.31 -21.30
N TYR A 1028 6.20 -18.38 -21.23
CA TYR A 1028 7.65 -18.37 -21.47
C TYR A 1028 8.21 -19.79 -21.70
N SER A 1029 9.52 -19.93 -21.84
CA SER A 1029 10.18 -21.21 -22.09
C SER A 1029 10.74 -21.86 -20.82
N THR A 1030 10.92 -23.18 -20.83
CA THR A 1030 11.38 -23.99 -19.68
C THR A 1030 12.77 -23.64 -19.18
N ASP A 1031 13.58 -22.94 -19.98
CA ASP A 1031 14.90 -22.42 -19.61
C ASP A 1031 14.86 -20.99 -19.04
N GLY A 1032 13.67 -20.41 -18.90
CA GLY A 1032 13.45 -19.06 -18.40
C GLY A 1032 13.65 -17.96 -19.44
N SER A 1033 13.89 -18.29 -20.71
CA SER A 1033 13.85 -17.30 -21.80
C SER A 1033 12.41 -16.80 -21.99
N LEU A 1034 12.26 -15.50 -22.30
CA LEU A 1034 10.95 -14.84 -22.46
C LEU A 1034 10.39 -15.09 -23.86
N HIS A 1035 10.48 -16.34 -24.30
CA HIS A 1035 9.97 -16.83 -25.55
C HIS A 1035 8.73 -17.67 -25.27
N TYR A 1036 7.59 -17.24 -25.79
CA TYR A 1036 6.37 -18.03 -25.79
C TYR A 1036 6.21 -18.65 -27.18
N ALA A 1037 6.20 -19.98 -27.23
CA ALA A 1037 6.21 -20.79 -28.46
C ALA A 1037 5.25 -20.36 -29.61
N PRO A 1038 4.06 -19.78 -29.38
CA PRO A 1038 3.15 -19.37 -30.44
C PRO A 1038 3.63 -18.13 -31.18
N TYR A 1039 4.47 -17.33 -30.53
CA TYR A 1039 4.97 -16.09 -31.08
C TYR A 1039 6.34 -16.35 -31.68
N ALA A 1040 6.48 -16.06 -32.97
CA ALA A 1040 7.80 -15.97 -33.60
C ALA A 1040 8.60 -14.74 -33.12
N ASP A 1041 8.01 -13.92 -32.26
CA ASP A 1041 8.48 -12.61 -31.85
C ASP A 1041 8.14 -12.34 -30.37
N ASP A 1042 9.18 -12.37 -29.55
CA ASP A 1042 9.09 -12.34 -28.09
C ASP A 1042 8.50 -11.04 -27.55
N ALA A 1043 8.57 -9.93 -28.29
CA ALA A 1043 7.99 -8.67 -27.84
C ALA A 1043 6.45 -8.73 -27.78
N ARG A 1044 5.81 -9.69 -28.47
CA ARG A 1044 4.36 -9.90 -28.39
C ARG A 1044 3.91 -10.44 -27.04
N VAL A 1045 4.81 -11.03 -26.26
CA VAL A 1045 4.49 -11.61 -24.95
C VAL A 1045 3.98 -10.51 -24.02
N SER A 1046 2.73 -10.59 -23.60
CA SER A 1046 2.12 -9.65 -22.65
C SER A 1046 2.61 -9.90 -21.23
N PHE A 1047 2.95 -8.82 -20.52
CA PHE A 1047 3.37 -8.86 -19.12
C PHE A 1047 2.23 -8.50 -18.15
N ALA A 1048 1.02 -8.30 -18.66
CA ALA A 1048 -0.20 -8.09 -17.91
C ALA A 1048 -1.34 -8.87 -18.56
N HIS A 1049 -1.42 -10.17 -18.22
CA HIS A 1049 -2.37 -11.10 -18.82
C HIS A 1049 -3.24 -11.83 -17.79
N GLY A 1050 -4.55 -11.86 -18.04
CA GLY A 1050 -5.56 -12.32 -17.08
C GLY A 1050 -5.39 -13.77 -16.63
N TRP A 1051 -5.06 -14.69 -17.54
CA TRP A 1051 -4.86 -16.10 -17.22
C TRP A 1051 -3.67 -16.43 -16.31
N ALA A 1052 -2.76 -15.48 -16.07
CA ALA A 1052 -1.65 -15.70 -15.15
C ALA A 1052 -2.05 -15.44 -13.68
N SER A 1053 -3.26 -14.94 -13.45
CA SER A 1053 -3.74 -14.47 -12.14
C SER A 1053 -4.19 -15.57 -11.17
N GLY A 1054 -4.18 -16.84 -11.60
CA GLY A 1054 -4.72 -18.00 -10.88
C GLY A 1054 -4.38 -18.11 -9.39
N PRO A 1055 -3.14 -17.87 -8.94
CA PRO A 1055 -2.81 -17.92 -7.52
C PRO A 1055 -3.73 -17.09 -6.62
N THR A 1056 -4.25 -15.96 -7.10
CA THR A 1056 -5.12 -15.05 -6.34
C THR A 1056 -6.36 -15.78 -5.82
N SER A 1057 -7.09 -16.41 -6.73
CA SER A 1057 -8.30 -17.16 -6.39
C SER A 1057 -7.97 -18.45 -5.65
N VAL A 1058 -6.89 -19.15 -6.04
CA VAL A 1058 -6.48 -20.41 -5.39
C VAL A 1058 -6.09 -20.21 -3.93
N LEU A 1059 -5.30 -19.19 -3.62
CA LEU A 1059 -4.89 -18.88 -2.24
C LEU A 1059 -6.11 -18.54 -1.36
N THR A 1060 -7.05 -17.74 -1.87
CA THR A 1060 -8.29 -17.42 -1.14
C THR A 1060 -9.18 -18.66 -0.95
N MET A 1061 -9.42 -19.43 -2.01
CA MET A 1061 -10.40 -20.53 -1.99
C MET A 1061 -9.86 -21.82 -1.37
N ARG A 1062 -8.56 -22.07 -1.48
CA ARG A 1062 -7.91 -23.31 -1.05
C ARG A 1062 -7.05 -23.12 0.19
N ALA A 1063 -6.13 -22.16 0.19
CA ALA A 1063 -5.24 -21.94 1.34
C ALA A 1063 -6.02 -21.38 2.55
N ALA A 1064 -6.75 -20.28 2.36
CA ALA A 1064 -7.67 -19.75 3.38
C ALA A 1064 -8.97 -20.56 3.47
N GLY A 1065 -9.27 -21.34 2.43
CA GLY A 1065 -10.35 -22.32 2.42
C GLY A 1065 -11.76 -21.75 2.24
N LEU A 1066 -11.90 -20.50 1.77
CA LEU A 1066 -13.20 -19.84 1.58
C LEU A 1066 -13.83 -20.24 0.23
N GLN A 1067 -14.84 -21.12 0.24
CA GLN A 1067 -15.44 -21.66 -0.97
C GLN A 1067 -16.92 -21.30 -1.08
N VAL A 1068 -17.32 -20.75 -2.23
CA VAL A 1068 -18.72 -20.58 -2.63
C VAL A 1068 -19.22 -21.88 -3.27
N ARG A 1069 -20.39 -22.37 -2.86
CA ARG A 1069 -20.97 -23.66 -3.29
C ARG A 1069 -22.37 -23.54 -3.90
N ALA A 1070 -22.98 -22.36 -3.80
CA ALA A 1070 -24.21 -22.00 -4.51
C ALA A 1070 -24.26 -20.49 -4.72
N ALA A 1071 -25.18 -20.04 -5.59
CA ALA A 1071 -25.38 -18.66 -6.01
C ALA A 1071 -25.09 -17.60 -4.92
N GLY A 1072 -24.16 -16.70 -5.23
CA GLY A 1072 -23.78 -15.57 -4.41
C GLY A 1072 -23.17 -15.95 -3.05
N GLY A 1073 -22.82 -17.22 -2.80
CA GLY A 1073 -22.37 -17.66 -1.47
C GLY A 1073 -23.48 -18.08 -0.51
N ARG A 1074 -24.72 -18.30 -1.00
CA ARG A 1074 -25.83 -18.79 -0.14
C ARG A 1074 -25.56 -20.15 0.50
N LEU A 1075 -24.82 -21.00 -0.21
CA LEU A 1075 -24.18 -22.19 0.32
C LEU A 1075 -22.68 -21.98 0.29
N TRP A 1076 -21.99 -22.18 1.40
CA TRP A 1076 -20.54 -21.98 1.53
C TRP A 1076 -19.85 -23.17 2.20
N ARG A 1077 -18.54 -23.26 2.01
CA ARG A 1077 -17.66 -24.16 2.76
C ARG A 1077 -16.42 -23.41 3.22
N VAL A 1078 -16.05 -23.58 4.49
CA VAL A 1078 -14.78 -23.07 5.05
C VAL A 1078 -13.88 -24.25 5.40
N ALA A 1079 -12.76 -24.40 4.69
CA ALA A 1079 -11.88 -25.55 4.82
C ALA A 1079 -10.40 -25.19 4.59
N PRO A 1080 -9.77 -24.39 5.48
CA PRO A 1080 -8.41 -23.90 5.30
C PRO A 1080 -7.40 -25.05 5.18
N ASP A 1081 -6.37 -24.80 4.36
CA ASP A 1081 -5.24 -25.68 4.11
C ASP A 1081 -3.96 -24.86 4.17
N LEU A 1082 -3.37 -24.79 5.37
CA LEU A 1082 -2.20 -23.96 5.64
C LEU A 1082 -0.89 -24.57 5.12
N ALA A 1083 -0.93 -25.74 4.48
CA ALA A 1083 0.26 -26.48 4.10
C ALA A 1083 1.22 -25.61 3.26
N GLY A 1084 2.45 -25.43 3.74
CA GLY A 1084 3.49 -24.61 3.09
C GLY A 1084 3.54 -23.14 3.51
N LEU A 1085 2.63 -22.66 4.36
CA LEU A 1085 2.61 -21.31 4.95
C LEU A 1085 2.96 -21.39 6.43
N ALA A 1086 3.85 -20.52 6.94
CA ALA A 1086 4.64 -20.80 8.14
C ALA A 1086 3.99 -20.37 9.47
N GLY A 1087 2.87 -19.63 9.47
CA GLY A 1087 2.38 -19.06 10.73
C GLY A 1087 0.91 -18.61 10.79
N ALA A 1088 0.36 -18.05 9.72
CA ALA A 1088 -1.06 -17.67 9.66
C ALA A 1088 -1.50 -17.31 8.24
N VAL A 1089 -2.78 -17.52 7.94
CA VAL A 1089 -3.44 -17.04 6.72
C VAL A 1089 -4.68 -16.27 7.11
N ARG A 1090 -4.89 -15.12 6.47
CA ARG A 1090 -6.11 -14.33 6.55
C ARG A 1090 -6.55 -14.00 5.15
N ALA A 1091 -7.80 -14.27 4.83
CA ALA A 1091 -8.38 -13.84 3.56
C ALA A 1091 -9.83 -13.47 3.75
N GLY A 1092 -10.35 -12.68 2.83
CA GLY A 1092 -11.76 -12.38 2.76
C GLY A 1092 -12.14 -11.79 1.42
N PHE A 1093 -13.43 -11.81 1.11
CA PHE A 1093 -14.03 -11.15 -0.03
C PHE A 1093 -15.48 -10.82 0.29
N ALA A 1094 -16.12 -9.99 -0.55
CA ALA A 1094 -17.54 -9.72 -0.45
C ALA A 1094 -18.25 -10.18 -1.72
N THR A 1095 -19.50 -10.61 -1.55
CA THR A 1095 -20.43 -10.87 -2.66
C THR A 1095 -21.70 -10.05 -2.45
N ARG A 1096 -22.68 -10.18 -3.36
CA ARG A 1096 -24.00 -9.58 -3.20
C ARG A 1096 -24.74 -10.02 -1.92
N VAL A 1097 -24.38 -11.15 -1.30
CA VAL A 1097 -25.02 -11.60 -0.04
C VAL A 1097 -24.27 -11.15 1.21
N GLY A 1098 -23.06 -10.60 1.08
CA GLY A 1098 -22.26 -10.06 2.19
C GLY A 1098 -20.82 -10.56 2.21
N ARG A 1099 -20.15 -10.29 3.34
CA ARG A 1099 -18.72 -10.55 3.56
C ARG A 1099 -18.42 -11.98 4.01
N PHE A 1100 -17.39 -12.56 3.41
CA PHE A 1100 -16.75 -13.81 3.81
C PHE A 1100 -15.34 -13.49 4.32
N ALA A 1101 -14.94 -14.11 5.43
CA ALA A 1101 -13.57 -13.96 5.94
C ALA A 1101 -13.13 -15.23 6.67
N CYS A 1102 -11.85 -15.56 6.58
CA CYS A 1102 -11.23 -16.65 7.33
C CYS A 1102 -9.86 -16.18 7.83
N ALA A 1103 -9.54 -16.51 9.07
CA ALA A 1103 -8.25 -16.28 9.70
C ALA A 1103 -7.82 -17.59 10.38
N ALA A 1104 -6.83 -18.27 9.79
CA ALA A 1104 -6.37 -19.60 10.19
C ALA A 1104 -4.90 -19.55 10.62
N ALA A 1105 -4.54 -20.27 11.68
CA ALA A 1105 -3.17 -20.37 12.17
C ALA A 1105 -2.87 -21.77 12.72
N ALA A 1106 -1.63 -22.23 12.54
CA ALA A 1106 -1.15 -23.44 13.19
C ALA A 1106 -0.91 -23.18 14.69
N ALA A 1107 -1.07 -24.21 15.53
CA ALA A 1107 -0.70 -24.11 16.93
C ALA A 1107 0.84 -24.02 17.05
N PRO A 1108 1.40 -23.13 17.90
CA PRO A 1108 2.85 -22.94 18.03
C PRO A 1108 3.64 -24.19 18.43
N ASP A 1109 2.98 -25.14 19.09
CA ASP A 1109 3.54 -26.42 19.55
C ASP A 1109 3.31 -27.57 18.55
N GLY A 1110 2.70 -27.29 17.40
CA GLY A 1110 2.35 -28.28 16.38
C GLY A 1110 1.22 -29.23 16.77
N SER A 1111 0.51 -28.98 17.86
CA SER A 1111 -0.56 -29.85 18.38
C SER A 1111 -1.86 -29.83 17.56
N GLY A 1112 -1.93 -29.00 16.52
CA GLY A 1112 -3.11 -28.82 15.68
C GLY A 1112 -3.16 -27.45 15.03
N TYR A 1113 -4.36 -26.98 14.69
CA TYR A 1113 -4.57 -25.67 14.10
C TYR A 1113 -5.94 -25.09 14.50
N ALA A 1114 -6.08 -23.78 14.43
CA ALA A 1114 -7.32 -23.10 14.73
C ALA A 1114 -7.65 -22.08 13.63
N PHE A 1115 -8.93 -21.82 13.43
CA PHE A 1115 -9.35 -20.78 12.51
C PHE A 1115 -10.66 -20.14 12.94
N ASN A 1116 -10.73 -18.84 12.72
CA ASN A 1116 -11.94 -18.05 12.86
C ASN A 1116 -12.47 -17.73 11.48
N PHE A 1117 -13.78 -17.75 11.30
CA PHE A 1117 -14.37 -17.35 10.03
C PHE A 1117 -15.70 -16.64 10.22
N THR A 1118 -16.00 -15.76 9.26
CA THR A 1118 -17.23 -14.99 9.16
C THR A 1118 -17.91 -15.32 7.85
N THR A 1119 -19.21 -15.57 7.89
CA THR A 1119 -20.06 -15.73 6.70
C THR A 1119 -21.35 -14.92 6.86
N PRO A 1120 -21.99 -14.49 5.75
CA PRO A 1120 -23.12 -13.56 5.85
C PRO A 1120 -24.35 -14.20 6.51
N PRO A 1121 -25.08 -13.46 7.37
CA PRO A 1121 -26.36 -13.94 7.92
C PRO A 1121 -27.36 -14.38 6.85
N GLY A 1122 -28.16 -15.40 7.14
CA GLY A 1122 -29.15 -15.95 6.20
C GLY A 1122 -28.58 -16.90 5.12
N THR A 1123 -27.27 -17.15 5.14
CA THR A 1123 -26.62 -18.20 4.36
C THR A 1123 -26.49 -19.49 5.17
N THR A 1124 -26.08 -20.59 4.54
CA THR A 1124 -25.80 -21.87 5.19
C THR A 1124 -24.52 -22.49 4.65
N GLY A 1125 -23.90 -23.39 5.40
CA GLY A 1125 -22.69 -24.02 4.90
C GLY A 1125 -22.08 -25.07 5.81
N SER A 1126 -20.82 -25.37 5.52
CA SER A 1126 -20.08 -26.44 6.19
C SER A 1126 -18.63 -26.10 6.46
N VAL A 1127 -18.06 -26.80 7.43
CA VAL A 1127 -16.65 -26.71 7.79
C VAL A 1127 -15.92 -27.99 7.38
N GLY A 1128 -14.80 -27.86 6.67
CA GLY A 1128 -13.95 -28.97 6.27
C GLY A 1128 -12.66 -29.04 7.07
N VAL A 1129 -12.36 -30.21 7.64
CA VAL A 1129 -11.11 -30.48 8.36
C VAL A 1129 -10.35 -31.60 7.66
N VAL A 1130 -9.06 -31.40 7.42
CA VAL A 1130 -8.19 -32.42 6.80
C VAL A 1130 -7.98 -33.57 7.79
N ARG A 1131 -8.20 -34.80 7.33
CA ARG A 1131 -7.92 -36.01 8.11
C ARG A 1131 -6.42 -36.22 8.22
N ALA A 1132 -5.98 -36.78 9.33
CA ALA A 1132 -4.59 -37.16 9.55
C ALA A 1132 -4.45 -38.66 9.77
N ALA A 1133 -3.19 -39.12 9.85
CA ALA A 1133 -2.86 -40.50 10.16
C ALA A 1133 -3.42 -40.97 11.53
N ALA A 1134 -3.65 -40.02 12.45
CA ALA A 1134 -4.33 -40.25 13.72
C ALA A 1134 -5.68 -39.52 13.76
N ALA A 1135 -6.60 -40.00 14.60
CA ALA A 1135 -7.87 -39.34 14.85
C ALA A 1135 -7.65 -37.94 15.48
N ARG A 1136 -8.51 -36.99 15.12
CA ARG A 1136 -8.48 -35.60 15.61
C ARG A 1136 -9.77 -35.26 16.31
N HIS A 1137 -9.72 -34.30 17.23
CA HIS A 1137 -10.93 -33.71 17.80
C HIS A 1137 -11.13 -32.31 17.21
N VAL A 1138 -12.34 -32.03 16.76
CA VAL A 1138 -12.73 -30.72 16.22
C VAL A 1138 -13.83 -30.14 17.10
N THR A 1139 -13.60 -28.95 17.63
CA THR A 1139 -14.62 -28.19 18.35
C THR A 1139 -14.96 -26.92 17.56
N ILE A 1140 -16.24 -26.68 17.31
CA ILE A 1140 -16.75 -25.45 16.70
C ILE A 1140 -17.64 -24.68 17.69
N CYS A 1141 -17.43 -23.37 17.74
CA CYS A 1141 -18.11 -22.42 18.63
C CYS A 1141 -18.58 -21.18 17.84
N GLY A 1142 -19.63 -20.51 18.31
CA GLY A 1142 -20.14 -19.27 17.71
C GLY A 1142 -21.35 -19.46 16.78
N GLY A 1143 -21.64 -18.47 15.96
CA GLY A 1143 -22.64 -18.50 14.88
C GLY A 1143 -24.09 -18.79 15.30
N GLY A 1144 -24.44 -18.53 16.57
CA GLY A 1144 -25.76 -18.80 17.11
C GLY A 1144 -25.95 -20.22 17.67
N LEU A 1145 -24.89 -21.03 17.76
CA LEU A 1145 -24.93 -22.33 18.45
C LEU A 1145 -25.22 -22.15 19.95
N ALA A 1146 -26.16 -22.93 20.49
CA ALA A 1146 -26.51 -22.89 21.91
C ALA A 1146 -25.39 -23.44 22.82
N ALA A 1147 -24.54 -24.33 22.28
CA ALA A 1147 -23.36 -24.89 22.94
C ALA A 1147 -22.31 -25.28 21.88
N PRO A 1148 -21.01 -25.38 22.26
CA PRO A 1148 -19.97 -25.91 21.38
C PRO A 1148 -20.31 -27.29 20.82
N ARG A 1149 -20.06 -27.51 19.52
CA ARG A 1149 -20.20 -28.82 18.89
C ARG A 1149 -18.81 -29.45 18.75
N THR A 1150 -18.59 -30.60 19.37
CA THR A 1150 -17.33 -31.35 19.29
C THR A 1150 -17.53 -32.68 18.60
N GLU A 1151 -16.69 -32.98 17.62
CA GLU A 1151 -16.79 -34.15 16.76
C GLU A 1151 -15.42 -34.83 16.63
N VAL A 1152 -15.42 -36.16 16.60
CA VAL A 1152 -14.20 -36.96 16.40
C VAL A 1152 -14.01 -37.18 14.91
N VAL A 1153 -12.93 -36.62 14.37
CA VAL A 1153 -12.51 -36.84 13.00
C VAL A 1153 -11.72 -38.15 12.95
N PRO A 1154 -12.21 -39.18 12.23
CA PRO A 1154 -11.50 -40.44 12.11
C PRO A 1154 -10.18 -40.25 11.36
N ALA A 1155 -9.21 -41.15 11.62
CA ALA A 1155 -7.99 -41.23 10.82
C ALA A 1155 -8.35 -41.47 9.34
N GLY A 1156 -7.54 -40.91 8.44
CA GLY A 1156 -7.76 -41.02 7.00
C GLY A 1156 -6.48 -40.84 6.21
N GLY A 1157 -6.56 -41.08 4.90
CA GLY A 1157 -5.46 -40.86 3.98
C GLY A 1157 -5.16 -39.37 3.71
N PRO A 1158 -4.01 -39.06 3.10
CA PRO A 1158 -3.68 -37.71 2.63
C PRO A 1158 -4.80 -37.13 1.75
N GLY A 1159 -5.17 -35.87 1.99
CA GLY A 1159 -6.20 -35.17 1.20
C GLY A 1159 -7.65 -35.51 1.56
N GLU A 1160 -7.92 -36.56 2.35
CA GLU A 1160 -9.28 -36.82 2.85
C GLU A 1160 -9.74 -35.71 3.80
N ARG A 1161 -11.00 -35.31 3.69
CA ARG A 1161 -11.59 -34.28 4.56
C ARG A 1161 -12.83 -34.81 5.27
N PHE A 1162 -12.94 -34.49 6.55
CA PHE A 1162 -14.18 -34.62 7.30
C PHE A 1162 -14.97 -33.31 7.20
N VAL A 1163 -16.29 -33.42 7.05
CA VAL A 1163 -17.17 -32.27 6.82
C VAL A 1163 -18.21 -32.19 7.93
N LEU A 1164 -18.33 -30.98 8.48
CA LEU A 1164 -19.34 -30.59 9.46
C LEU A 1164 -20.36 -29.71 8.77
N ASP A 1165 -21.51 -30.27 8.41
CA ASP A 1165 -22.60 -29.58 7.71
C ASP A 1165 -23.64 -28.97 8.66
N GLY A 1166 -24.54 -28.17 8.09
CA GLY A 1166 -25.73 -27.64 8.75
C GLY A 1166 -25.48 -26.37 9.56
N LEU A 1167 -24.45 -25.60 9.23
CA LEU A 1167 -24.12 -24.35 9.91
C LEU A 1167 -24.85 -23.18 9.26
N SER A 1168 -25.44 -22.29 10.06
CA SER A 1168 -26.00 -21.01 9.59
C SER A 1168 -24.90 -19.97 9.39
N GLY A 1169 -25.14 -18.96 8.57
CA GLY A 1169 -24.22 -17.83 8.43
C GLY A 1169 -23.97 -17.10 9.75
N GLY A 1170 -22.71 -16.74 10.03
CA GLY A 1170 -22.30 -16.06 11.25
C GLY A 1170 -20.80 -16.13 11.50
N ASP A 1171 -20.38 -15.73 12.72
CA ASP A 1171 -19.00 -15.75 13.18
C ASP A 1171 -18.70 -17.01 13.99
N TYR A 1172 -17.67 -17.76 13.57
CA TYR A 1172 -17.31 -19.03 14.18
C TYR A 1172 -15.83 -19.08 14.55
N GLN A 1173 -15.53 -19.86 15.57
CA GLN A 1173 -14.19 -20.32 15.93
C GLN A 1173 -14.15 -21.84 15.83
N VAL A 1174 -13.12 -22.36 15.18
CA VAL A 1174 -12.87 -23.80 15.05
C VAL A 1174 -11.48 -24.11 15.60
N VAL A 1175 -11.41 -25.11 16.47
CA VAL A 1175 -10.16 -25.62 17.03
C VAL A 1175 -10.03 -27.09 16.66
N VAL A 1176 -8.91 -27.45 16.03
CA VAL A 1176 -8.55 -28.81 15.64
C VAL A 1176 -7.33 -29.23 16.46
N VAL A 1177 -7.45 -30.32 17.21
CA VAL A 1177 -6.36 -30.87 18.03
C VAL A 1177 -6.05 -32.30 17.61
N ASP A 1178 -4.77 -32.61 17.50
CA ASP A 1178 -4.24 -33.94 17.21
C ASP A 1178 -4.19 -34.77 18.51
N GLY A 1179 -4.81 -35.97 18.53
CA GLY A 1179 -4.80 -36.86 19.70
C GLY A 1179 -6.05 -36.79 20.60
N GLY A 1180 -5.95 -37.30 21.84
CA GLY A 1180 -7.09 -37.55 22.76
C GLY A 1180 -7.54 -36.37 23.64
N GLY A 1181 -7.00 -35.17 23.44
CA GLY A 1181 -7.40 -33.97 24.18
C GLY A 1181 -8.72 -33.40 23.66
N VAL A 1182 -9.62 -32.98 24.56
CA VAL A 1182 -10.85 -32.26 24.18
C VAL A 1182 -10.50 -30.79 23.91
N PRO A 1183 -10.66 -30.28 22.68
CA PRO A 1183 -10.38 -28.88 22.37
C PRO A 1183 -11.41 -27.97 23.06
N SER A 1184 -10.96 -27.00 23.85
CA SER A 1184 -11.83 -25.96 24.40
C SER A 1184 -11.70 -24.67 23.60
N CYS A 1185 -12.82 -23.99 23.32
CA CYS A 1185 -12.81 -22.64 22.76
C CYS A 1185 -12.37 -21.57 23.80
N ASP A 1186 -12.16 -21.94 25.06
CA ASP A 1186 -11.75 -21.07 26.17
C ASP A 1186 -10.23 -20.77 26.15
N GLY A 1187 -9.46 -21.56 25.39
CA GLY A 1187 -8.04 -21.40 25.17
C GLY A 1187 -7.79 -20.40 24.04
N ARG A 1188 -7.31 -19.21 24.40
CA ARG A 1188 -6.77 -18.19 23.49
C ARG A 1188 -5.59 -18.75 22.67
N ILE A 1189 -5.84 -19.56 21.63
CA ILE A 1189 -5.04 -19.49 20.41
C ILE A 1189 -5.48 -18.17 19.77
N VAL A 1190 -4.91 -17.08 20.28
CA VAL A 1190 -5.06 -15.77 19.68
C VAL A 1190 -4.41 -15.92 18.31
N VAL A 1191 -5.21 -16.09 17.27
CA VAL A 1191 -4.81 -15.60 15.95
C VAL A 1191 -4.65 -14.11 16.18
N ALA A 1192 -3.45 -13.69 16.57
CA ALA A 1192 -3.16 -12.30 16.83
C ALA A 1192 -3.67 -11.51 15.64
N ASN A 1193 -4.39 -10.43 15.92
CA ASN A 1193 -4.57 -9.35 14.97
C ASN A 1193 -3.17 -8.78 14.68
N ARG A 1194 -2.45 -9.52 13.82
CA ARG A 1194 -1.18 -9.20 13.15
C ARG A 1194 -1.48 -8.67 11.76
#